data_AF-A0A2E7M706-F1
#
_entry.id   AF-A0A2E7M706-F1
#
_cell.length_a   1.000
_cell.length_b   1.000
_cell.length_c   1.000
_cell.angle_alpha   90.00
_cell.angle_beta   90.00
_cell.angle_gamma   90.00
#
_symmetry.space_group_name_H-M   'P 1'
#
loop_
_entity.id
_entity.type
_entity.pdbx_description
1 polymer ?
#
loop_
_entity_poly.entity_id
_entity_poly.type
_entity_poly.pdbx_seq_one_letter_code
_entity_poly.pdbx_strand_id
1 'polypeptide(L)'
;MMIAQGDARRLGLVGLSLAALCLFLASPSCGTGGVSLAPPSVTALHIETTNVTPGLTIAMEVEAVGAGSLSYQWDAVWEDGRDSDAGEFTEPTSATTTWTAPFEEGMVELSVSVLAAGGVSTMSIPVLVGAGVDADGDGFAVAEGDCDDANDLIYPGAPEVVDSIDNDCDGEIDEGSEDVDDDGDGYSDLEGDCNDSDDTVYPGADEQVNGADENCNGLVDDGTEAYDDDGDGFSEDAGDCDDANTSIHPASPELLDAVDNDCDGIVDENTVGYDDDSDGYTELDGDCDDGDSDSWPGATELPDGEDNDCNGQIDDGSFISDDDGDGFSDLAGDCDDTNPYTYPGAEEYADGHDNDCDSEIDEGMDSYDDDGDCFCEGGACTGSSSAGCASPQPGDCNDDDVNIYPGAVELDDGQDNDCDGLGYTSPPVAIGSVLGTAQACDTVTLTAANSYDPDGDTLSFTWFFTTMPPVSEQSDDDLVGRYEMEASFVPDAAGYWAIALQVSDGTYTSAPATVGFTVTAREDNTAPVAAFVGSNFSDSLVTTCTIDSYSACAGCDACEPSYTLDATASQDADNDPIWFSWSAEKLSGDGTTPSIVDNGNGTATVDFSMTTACAPDSSTGFYQVEVEVHDCNGATDSSVLQINYTCTGN
;
A
#
# COMPACT_ATOMS: atom_id res chain seq x y z
N MET A 1 -21.15 -29.04 111.43
CA MET A 1 -21.50 -29.37 112.83
C MET A 1 -20.25 -29.93 113.49
N MET A 2 -19.80 -29.36 114.63
CA MET A 2 -18.55 -29.67 115.38
C MET A 2 -17.24 -29.38 114.58
N ILE A 3 -16.38 -28.42 114.97
CA ILE A 3 -15.49 -28.23 116.16
C ILE A 3 -14.16 -29.00 116.05
N ALA A 4 -13.05 -28.28 115.78
CA ALA A 4 -11.85 -28.14 116.66
C ALA A 4 -10.71 -27.30 115.99
N GLN A 5 -10.00 -26.49 116.79
CA GLN A 5 -8.60 -25.97 116.75
C GLN A 5 -7.77 -25.99 115.43
N GLY A 6 -6.86 -25.05 115.12
CA GLY A 6 -6.39 -23.81 115.79
C GLY A 6 -4.97 -23.37 115.32
N ASP A 7 -4.71 -22.04 115.27
CA ASP A 7 -3.41 -21.32 115.16
C ASP A 7 -2.46 -21.50 113.92
N ALA A 8 -1.56 -20.55 113.53
CA ALA A 8 -1.55 -19.07 113.56
C ALA A 8 -0.30 -18.43 112.85
N ARG A 9 -0.43 -17.16 112.35
CA ARG A 9 0.61 -16.11 112.05
C ARG A 9 1.48 -16.28 110.77
N ARG A 10 1.95 -15.22 110.05
CA ARG A 10 1.73 -13.74 109.98
C ARG A 10 2.33 -13.19 108.65
N LEU A 11 1.66 -12.31 107.87
CA LEU A 11 1.88 -10.83 107.68
C LEU A 11 3.35 -10.33 107.78
N GLY A 12 3.95 -9.45 106.95
CA GLY A 12 3.57 -8.52 105.86
C GLY A 12 4.83 -7.70 105.43
N LEU A 13 4.87 -6.46 104.89
CA LEU A 13 3.86 -5.44 104.54
C LEU A 13 4.47 -4.19 103.79
N VAL A 14 4.09 -3.91 102.51
CA VAL A 14 4.04 -2.57 101.82
C VAL A 14 5.33 -1.74 101.54
N GLY A 15 5.43 -1.16 100.33
CA GLY A 15 6.34 -0.04 99.96
C GLY A 15 5.94 0.71 98.68
N LEU A 16 5.22 1.83 98.80
CA LEU A 16 4.56 2.57 97.69
C LEU A 16 5.51 3.10 96.58
N SER A 17 4.99 3.11 95.34
CA SER A 17 5.26 4.17 94.36
C SER A 17 4.01 5.04 94.19
N LEU A 18 4.15 6.37 94.32
CA LEU A 18 3.08 7.33 94.02
C LEU A 18 3.70 8.63 93.48
N ALA A 19 3.19 9.12 92.35
CA ALA A 19 3.70 10.31 91.69
C ALA A 19 3.21 11.63 92.32
N ALA A 20 3.98 12.69 92.05
CA ALA A 20 3.64 14.12 92.14
C ALA A 20 3.39 14.76 93.54
N LEU A 21 4.32 15.63 93.96
CA LEU A 21 3.97 17.01 94.33
C LEU A 21 5.16 18.00 94.22
N CYS A 22 4.85 19.24 93.87
CA CYS A 22 5.76 20.36 93.62
C CYS A 22 6.16 21.09 94.93
N LEU A 23 7.43 21.55 95.10
CA LEU A 23 7.80 22.95 95.45
C LEU A 23 9.32 23.21 95.73
N PHE A 24 9.90 24.12 94.93
CA PHE A 24 10.74 25.30 95.30
C PHE A 24 12.14 25.22 95.99
N LEU A 25 13.11 25.90 95.33
CA LEU A 25 14.33 26.61 95.83
C LEU A 25 15.48 25.75 96.40
N ALA A 26 16.76 25.90 96.03
CA ALA A 26 17.53 27.10 95.69
C ALA A 26 18.87 26.78 94.96
N SER A 27 19.47 27.79 94.32
CA SER A 27 20.85 27.83 93.79
C SER A 27 21.79 28.59 94.78
N PRO A 28 23.10 28.84 94.52
CA PRO A 28 24.03 28.38 93.47
C PRO A 28 25.45 27.92 93.98
N SER A 29 26.33 27.55 93.03
CA SER A 29 27.80 27.76 93.00
C SER A 29 28.78 27.18 94.07
N CYS A 30 29.61 26.23 93.61
CA CYS A 30 31.10 26.23 93.61
C CYS A 30 31.94 26.34 94.92
N GLY A 31 32.79 25.31 95.17
CA GLY A 31 34.26 25.53 95.24
C GLY A 31 35.04 25.35 96.56
N THR A 32 35.66 24.17 96.74
CA THR A 32 37.00 23.86 97.36
C THR A 32 37.35 24.33 98.80
N GLY A 33 38.21 23.64 99.57
CA GLY A 33 38.93 22.37 99.40
C GLY A 33 39.74 22.00 100.67
N GLY A 34 40.02 20.71 100.89
CA GLY A 34 40.76 20.19 102.07
C GLY A 34 41.81 19.15 101.68
N VAL A 35 42.78 18.88 102.56
CA VAL A 35 43.96 18.05 102.24
C VAL A 35 43.55 16.59 102.03
N SER A 36 43.45 16.20 100.76
CA SER A 36 43.15 14.83 100.34
C SER A 36 44.35 13.92 100.58
N LEU A 37 44.21 12.91 101.44
CA LEU A 37 45.06 11.73 101.37
C LEU A 37 44.60 10.96 100.13
N ALA A 38 45.52 10.64 99.23
CA ALA A 38 45.18 9.91 98.03
C ALA A 38 44.46 8.59 98.41
N PRO A 39 43.28 8.29 97.83
CA PRO A 39 42.62 7.01 98.04
C PRO A 39 43.51 5.87 97.56
N PRO A 40 43.30 4.63 98.04
CA PRO A 40 43.95 3.47 97.45
C PRO A 40 43.57 3.39 95.97
N SER A 41 44.45 2.84 95.15
CA SER A 41 44.20 2.53 93.75
C SER A 41 44.54 1.08 93.51
N VAL A 42 43.59 0.30 92.98
CA VAL A 42 43.90 -0.96 92.30
C VAL A 42 44.76 -0.60 91.08
N THR A 43 45.88 -1.29 90.90
CA THR A 43 46.81 -1.09 89.77
C THR A 43 46.78 -2.25 88.79
N ALA A 44 46.47 -3.46 89.25
CA ALA A 44 46.19 -4.61 88.42
C ALA A 44 45.22 -5.58 89.13
N LEU A 45 44.39 -6.25 88.34
CA LEU A 45 43.56 -7.38 88.74
C LEU A 45 43.93 -8.54 87.81
N HIS A 46 44.40 -9.64 88.39
CA HIS A 46 44.80 -10.84 87.66
C HIS A 46 43.82 -11.98 87.97
N ILE A 47 43.29 -12.56 86.89
CA ILE A 47 42.37 -13.71 86.88
C ILE A 47 42.90 -14.72 85.86
N GLU A 48 42.70 -16.02 86.10
CA GLU A 48 43.22 -17.07 85.20
C GLU A 48 42.48 -17.14 83.85
N THR A 49 41.15 -16.93 83.83
CA THR A 49 40.31 -16.90 82.63
C THR A 49 39.00 -16.14 82.90
N THR A 50 38.36 -15.61 81.85
CA THR A 50 37.04 -14.97 81.89
C THR A 50 35.95 -15.77 81.16
N ASN A 51 36.25 -16.98 80.71
CA ASN A 51 35.26 -17.98 80.33
C ASN A 51 35.58 -19.28 81.07
N VAL A 52 34.60 -19.83 81.79
CA VAL A 52 34.74 -21.00 82.67
C VAL A 52 33.58 -21.96 82.47
N THR A 53 33.84 -23.25 82.67
CA THR A 53 32.75 -24.23 82.77
C THR A 53 32.10 -24.18 84.15
N PRO A 54 30.81 -24.55 84.28
CA PRO A 54 30.12 -24.57 85.56
C PRO A 54 30.85 -25.43 86.61
N GLY A 55 31.04 -24.89 87.82
CA GLY A 55 31.77 -25.56 88.91
C GLY A 55 33.31 -25.46 88.91
N LEU A 56 33.93 -24.77 87.95
CA LEU A 56 35.39 -24.63 87.89
C LEU A 56 35.92 -23.63 88.95
N THR A 57 36.98 -23.99 89.69
CA THR A 57 37.68 -23.06 90.59
C THR A 57 38.87 -22.41 89.90
N ILE A 58 38.94 -21.07 89.93
CA ILE A 58 40.02 -20.25 89.37
C ILE A 58 40.69 -19.37 90.44
N ALA A 59 41.97 -19.04 90.25
CA ALA A 59 42.74 -18.17 91.12
C ALA A 59 42.66 -16.69 90.73
N MET A 60 42.74 -15.81 91.74
CA MET A 60 42.61 -14.35 91.60
C MET A 60 43.61 -13.61 92.50
N GLU A 61 44.27 -12.58 91.97
CA GLU A 61 45.22 -11.72 92.69
C GLU A 61 45.01 -10.24 92.33
N VAL A 62 45.07 -9.35 93.32
CA VAL A 62 44.96 -7.90 93.13
C VAL A 62 46.21 -7.16 93.62
N GLU A 63 46.81 -6.36 92.74
CA GLU A 63 47.83 -5.39 93.11
C GLU A 63 47.20 -4.03 93.39
N ALA A 64 47.51 -3.42 94.53
CA ALA A 64 47.01 -2.11 94.90
C ALA A 64 48.04 -1.27 95.67
N VAL A 65 47.99 0.05 95.47
CA VAL A 65 48.84 1.03 96.15
C VAL A 65 48.00 2.03 96.94
N GLY A 66 48.44 2.40 98.15
CA GLY A 66 47.74 3.38 98.98
C GLY A 66 48.53 3.77 100.22
N ALA A 67 48.14 4.89 100.84
CA ALA A 67 48.80 5.39 102.04
C ALA A 67 48.23 4.72 103.32
N GLY A 68 48.98 3.78 103.89
CA GLY A 68 48.63 3.11 105.15
C GLY A 68 48.58 1.58 105.01
N SER A 69 47.85 0.92 105.92
CA SER A 69 47.49 -0.49 105.75
C SER A 69 46.30 -0.59 104.81
N LEU A 70 46.35 -1.52 103.87
CA LEU A 70 45.23 -1.86 102.99
C LEU A 70 44.43 -3.03 103.59
N SER A 71 43.15 -3.12 103.23
CA SER A 71 42.28 -4.28 103.45
C SER A 71 41.43 -4.52 102.22
N TYR A 72 41.12 -5.78 101.93
CA TYR A 72 40.46 -6.22 100.69
C TYR A 72 39.08 -6.80 101.00
N GLN A 73 38.19 -6.77 100.02
CA GLN A 73 36.89 -7.44 100.04
C GLN A 73 36.52 -7.85 98.63
N TRP A 74 36.29 -9.15 98.40
CA TRP A 74 35.81 -9.71 97.14
C TRP A 74 34.29 -9.97 97.19
N ASP A 75 33.63 -9.86 96.04
CA ASP A 75 32.19 -10.06 95.86
C ASP A 75 31.89 -10.59 94.44
N ALA A 76 30.80 -11.34 94.27
CA ALA A 76 30.37 -11.91 92.99
C ALA A 76 28.86 -11.76 92.83
N VAL A 77 28.40 -11.28 91.68
CA VAL A 77 26.97 -11.09 91.37
C VAL A 77 26.68 -11.46 89.92
N TRP A 78 25.47 -11.97 89.66
CA TRP A 78 25.01 -12.18 88.29
C TRP A 78 24.66 -10.84 87.61
N GLU A 79 25.08 -10.64 86.36
CA GLU A 79 24.74 -9.41 85.60
C GLU A 79 23.22 -9.28 85.34
N ASP A 80 22.50 -10.41 85.28
CA ASP A 80 21.03 -10.45 85.16
C ASP A 80 20.29 -10.07 86.45
N GLY A 81 21.01 -9.92 87.58
CA GLY A 81 20.47 -9.52 88.87
C GLY A 81 19.71 -10.62 89.63
N ARG A 82 19.87 -11.91 89.30
CA ARG A 82 19.28 -13.01 90.07
C ARG A 82 19.91 -13.13 91.47
N ASP A 83 19.07 -13.46 92.46
CA ASP A 83 19.41 -13.59 93.90
C ASP A 83 19.88 -15.03 94.26
N SER A 84 20.38 -15.79 93.28
CA SER A 84 21.02 -17.11 93.50
C SER A 84 22.52 -16.95 93.73
N ASP A 85 23.14 -17.99 94.29
CA ASP A 85 24.57 -17.98 94.63
C ASP A 85 25.43 -17.85 93.35
N ALA A 86 26.17 -16.74 93.25
CA ALA A 86 27.06 -16.42 92.14
C ALA A 86 28.49 -16.98 92.32
N GLY A 87 28.67 -17.96 93.21
CA GLY A 87 29.92 -18.71 93.42
C GLY A 87 30.71 -18.25 94.65
N GLU A 88 31.43 -19.20 95.26
CA GLU A 88 32.09 -19.01 96.55
C GLU A 88 33.57 -18.62 96.45
N PHE A 89 33.99 -17.69 97.31
CA PHE A 89 35.40 -17.30 97.52
C PHE A 89 36.03 -17.99 98.73
N THR A 90 37.29 -18.39 98.64
CA THR A 90 38.01 -19.08 99.73
C THR A 90 38.56 -18.14 100.81
N GLU A 91 39.17 -17.01 100.45
CA GLU A 91 39.74 -16.03 101.40
C GLU A 91 39.35 -14.59 101.00
N PRO A 92 38.05 -14.22 101.06
CA PRO A 92 37.50 -13.01 100.44
C PRO A 92 37.97 -11.68 101.04
N THR A 93 38.88 -11.66 102.02
CA THR A 93 39.47 -10.44 102.59
C THR A 93 40.98 -10.30 102.36
N SER A 94 41.55 -11.19 101.53
CA SER A 94 42.96 -11.22 101.13
C SER A 94 43.20 -10.53 99.78
N ALA A 95 44.46 -10.16 99.51
CA ALA A 95 44.90 -9.69 98.19
C ALA A 95 44.93 -10.84 97.14
N THR A 96 44.96 -12.09 97.61
CA THR A 96 44.92 -13.31 96.79
C THR A 96 43.82 -14.23 97.30
N THR A 97 42.95 -14.71 96.42
CA THR A 97 41.86 -15.66 96.72
C THR A 97 41.67 -16.63 95.55
N THR A 98 40.80 -17.62 95.71
CA THR A 98 40.18 -18.34 94.59
C THR A 98 38.68 -18.10 94.59
N TRP A 99 38.03 -18.27 93.44
CA TRP A 99 36.58 -18.26 93.25
C TRP A 99 36.16 -19.54 92.53
N THR A 100 35.05 -20.15 92.94
CA THR A 100 34.49 -21.34 92.25
C THR A 100 33.21 -20.94 91.54
N ALA A 101 33.18 -21.16 90.23
CA ALA A 101 32.02 -20.86 89.40
C ALA A 101 30.78 -21.63 89.88
N PRO A 102 29.58 -21.03 89.82
CA PRO A 102 28.33 -21.73 90.07
C PRO A 102 28.10 -22.84 89.03
N PHE A 103 27.14 -23.73 89.32
CA PHE A 103 26.72 -24.78 88.38
C PHE A 103 25.61 -24.34 87.41
N GLU A 104 25.12 -23.11 87.54
CA GLU A 104 24.23 -22.46 86.57
C GLU A 104 25.06 -21.70 85.54
N GLU A 105 24.53 -21.53 84.33
CA GLU A 105 25.17 -20.78 83.24
C GLU A 105 24.71 -19.32 83.19
N GLY A 106 25.51 -18.44 82.58
CA GLY A 106 25.29 -17.00 82.45
C GLY A 106 26.54 -16.15 82.73
N MET A 107 26.34 -14.83 82.84
CA MET A 107 27.41 -13.85 83.08
C MET A 107 27.49 -13.42 84.55
N VAL A 108 28.65 -13.61 85.19
CA VAL A 108 28.95 -13.18 86.57
C VAL A 108 29.91 -12.00 86.56
N GLU A 109 29.56 -10.89 87.21
CA GLU A 109 30.47 -9.79 87.51
C GLU A 109 31.20 -10.06 88.85
N LEU A 110 32.52 -10.27 88.77
CA LEU A 110 33.39 -10.43 89.93
C LEU A 110 34.03 -9.10 90.29
N SER A 111 33.98 -8.69 91.55
CA SER A 111 34.55 -7.40 91.99
C SER A 111 35.45 -7.50 93.21
N VAL A 112 36.40 -6.57 93.31
CA VAL A 112 37.28 -6.40 94.48
C VAL A 112 37.32 -4.95 94.92
N SER A 113 37.08 -4.73 96.21
CA SER A 113 37.16 -3.43 96.88
C SER A 113 38.37 -3.37 97.80
N VAL A 114 39.25 -2.38 97.59
CA VAL A 114 40.43 -2.10 98.41
C VAL A 114 40.20 -0.86 99.24
N LEU A 115 40.27 -0.99 100.56
CA LEU A 115 39.99 0.06 101.53
C LEU A 115 41.28 0.53 102.21
N ALA A 116 41.39 1.85 102.41
CA ALA A 116 42.43 2.47 103.23
C ALA A 116 41.87 3.73 103.92
N ALA A 117 42.67 4.36 104.79
CA ALA A 117 42.24 5.56 105.53
C ALA A 117 41.89 6.78 104.64
N GLY A 118 42.29 6.77 103.35
CA GLY A 118 41.98 7.80 102.36
C GLY A 118 40.73 7.54 101.50
N GLY A 119 40.13 6.35 101.56
CA GLY A 119 38.95 5.99 100.75
C GLY A 119 38.90 4.51 100.36
N VAL A 120 38.03 4.19 99.41
CA VAL A 120 37.86 2.87 98.81
C VAL A 120 38.06 2.99 97.29
N SER A 121 38.68 1.99 96.68
CA SER A 121 38.74 1.80 95.23
C SER A 121 38.27 0.40 94.90
N THR A 122 37.36 0.28 93.94
CA THR A 122 36.76 -0.98 93.50
C THR A 122 37.06 -1.20 92.03
N MET A 123 37.27 -2.46 91.63
CA MET A 123 37.43 -2.89 90.25
C MET A 123 36.60 -4.16 90.04
N SER A 124 35.91 -4.26 88.90
CA SER A 124 35.10 -5.41 88.51
C SER A 124 35.56 -5.99 87.17
N ILE A 125 35.22 -7.26 86.93
CA ILE A 125 35.43 -7.96 85.65
C ILE A 125 34.29 -8.98 85.41
N PRO A 126 33.68 -9.01 84.21
CA PRO A 126 32.69 -10.02 83.87
C PRO A 126 33.36 -11.35 83.48
N VAL A 127 32.68 -12.46 83.79
CA VAL A 127 33.09 -13.83 83.52
C VAL A 127 31.89 -14.62 82.99
N LEU A 128 32.04 -15.27 81.83
CA LEU A 128 31.04 -16.17 81.25
C LEU A 128 31.14 -17.56 81.87
N VAL A 129 29.97 -18.14 82.17
CA VAL A 129 29.80 -19.54 82.56
C VAL A 129 28.88 -20.20 81.53
N GLY A 130 29.39 -21.10 80.67
CA GLY A 130 28.61 -21.78 79.61
C GLY A 130 29.12 -21.51 78.18
N ALA A 131 28.48 -22.14 77.18
CA ALA A 131 28.85 -22.05 75.76
C ALA A 131 27.63 -21.71 74.89
N GLY A 132 27.80 -20.78 73.94
CA GLY A 132 26.75 -20.36 73.00
C GLY A 132 27.36 -19.89 71.68
N VAL A 133 27.53 -20.84 70.76
CA VAL A 133 28.00 -20.70 69.39
C VAL A 133 27.59 -21.97 68.64
N ASP A 134 27.05 -21.79 67.44
CA ASP A 134 26.94 -22.78 66.35
C ASP A 134 28.23 -23.62 66.28
N ALA A 135 28.08 -24.95 66.36
CA ALA A 135 29.17 -25.86 66.67
C ALA A 135 29.65 -26.74 65.49
N ASP A 136 28.82 -26.94 64.46
CA ASP A 136 29.20 -27.62 63.21
C ASP A 136 29.49 -26.66 62.05
N GLY A 137 28.83 -25.50 62.00
CA GLY A 137 29.07 -24.42 61.05
C GLY A 137 28.04 -24.27 59.93
N ASP A 138 26.85 -24.86 60.02
CA ASP A 138 25.79 -24.66 59.01
C ASP A 138 25.14 -23.25 59.04
N GLY A 139 25.21 -22.57 60.19
CA GLY A 139 24.69 -21.23 60.43
C GLY A 139 23.46 -21.15 61.33
N PHE A 140 22.99 -22.27 61.87
CA PHE A 140 21.99 -22.37 62.93
C PHE A 140 22.64 -22.94 64.20
N ALA A 141 22.07 -22.62 65.36
CA ALA A 141 22.42 -23.26 66.63
C ALA A 141 21.14 -23.80 67.26
N VAL A 142 21.25 -24.61 68.33
CA VAL A 142 20.06 -25.08 69.11
C VAL A 142 19.13 -23.94 69.53
N ALA A 143 19.66 -22.72 69.73
CA ALA A 143 18.88 -21.54 70.10
C ALA A 143 18.05 -20.93 68.95
N GLU A 144 18.33 -21.30 67.71
CA GLU A 144 17.77 -20.73 66.48
C GLU A 144 16.86 -21.72 65.71
N GLY A 145 16.82 -22.99 66.13
CA GLY A 145 15.81 -23.97 65.71
C GLY A 145 16.36 -25.38 65.44
N ASP A 146 17.68 -25.50 65.30
CA ASP A 146 18.36 -26.74 64.95
C ASP A 146 18.25 -27.82 66.06
N CYS A 147 18.00 -29.05 65.62
CA CYS A 147 17.73 -30.21 66.44
C CYS A 147 18.94 -31.13 66.69
N ASP A 148 20.08 -30.96 65.99
CA ASP A 148 21.39 -31.59 66.27
C ASP A 148 22.60 -30.71 65.84
N ASP A 149 22.85 -29.60 66.59
CA ASP A 149 24.01 -28.65 66.59
C ASP A 149 25.39 -29.32 66.78
N ALA A 150 25.65 -30.31 65.93
CA ALA A 150 26.83 -31.15 65.80
C ALA A 150 26.89 -31.85 64.41
N ASN A 151 25.90 -31.64 63.53
CA ASN A 151 25.76 -32.25 62.21
C ASN A 151 25.21 -31.23 61.19
N ASP A 152 26.09 -30.74 60.30
CA ASP A 152 25.84 -29.65 59.31
C ASP A 152 24.86 -30.01 58.17
N LEU A 153 24.05 -31.04 58.37
CA LEU A 153 23.01 -31.56 57.47
C LEU A 153 21.63 -31.66 58.15
N ILE A 154 21.51 -31.36 59.44
CA ILE A 154 20.24 -31.38 60.19
C ILE A 154 19.98 -29.96 60.67
N TYR A 155 19.04 -29.25 60.03
CA TYR A 155 18.73 -27.86 60.36
C TYR A 155 17.35 -27.45 59.84
N PRO A 156 16.73 -26.39 60.38
CA PRO A 156 15.41 -25.89 59.97
C PRO A 156 15.26 -25.71 58.44
N GLY A 157 14.52 -26.61 57.79
CA GLY A 157 14.31 -26.62 56.33
C GLY A 157 15.47 -27.18 55.51
N ALA A 158 16.21 -28.17 56.03
CA ALA A 158 17.05 -29.06 55.23
C ALA A 158 16.19 -29.95 54.29
N PRO A 159 16.76 -30.59 53.25
CA PRO A 159 16.07 -31.65 52.52
C PRO A 159 16.15 -32.97 53.30
N GLU A 160 15.02 -33.64 53.49
CA GLU A 160 14.97 -35.00 54.06
C GLU A 160 15.78 -36.01 53.22
N VAL A 161 16.40 -36.97 53.90
CA VAL A 161 17.03 -38.15 53.31
C VAL A 161 16.62 -39.40 54.07
N VAL A 162 16.38 -40.50 53.34
CA VAL A 162 15.87 -41.79 53.85
C VAL A 162 16.85 -42.47 54.83
N ASP A 163 16.96 -41.96 56.06
CA ASP A 163 17.79 -42.51 57.12
C ASP A 163 17.09 -42.58 58.51
N SER A 164 15.82 -42.21 58.53
CA SER A 164 14.91 -42.17 59.67
C SER A 164 15.33 -41.19 60.77
N ILE A 165 15.78 -40.02 60.31
CA ILE A 165 16.06 -38.83 61.10
C ILE A 165 15.37 -37.66 60.40
N ASP A 166 14.50 -36.97 61.14
CA ASP A 166 14.01 -35.61 60.89
C ASP A 166 15.22 -34.67 60.63
N ASN A 167 15.52 -34.39 59.35
CA ASN A 167 16.64 -33.55 58.94
C ASN A 167 16.25 -32.07 58.92
N ASP A 168 15.01 -31.77 58.55
CA ASP A 168 14.48 -30.41 58.45
C ASP A 168 14.00 -29.81 59.79
N CYS A 169 13.90 -30.64 60.84
CA CYS A 169 13.45 -30.30 62.20
C CYS A 169 11.97 -29.85 62.33
N ASP A 170 11.07 -30.17 61.40
CA ASP A 170 9.62 -29.87 61.54
C ASP A 170 8.85 -30.87 62.42
N GLY A 171 9.31 -32.11 62.51
CA GLY A 171 8.82 -33.15 63.41
C GLY A 171 8.10 -34.34 62.78
N GLU A 172 7.96 -34.40 61.46
CA GLU A 172 7.78 -35.68 60.74
C GLU A 172 9.16 -36.36 60.52
N ILE A 173 9.26 -37.44 59.73
CA ILE A 173 10.52 -38.19 59.48
C ILE A 173 10.50 -38.81 58.09
N ASP A 174 11.53 -38.57 57.27
CA ASP A 174 11.69 -39.11 55.91
C ASP A 174 10.57 -38.68 54.93
N GLU A 175 9.75 -37.65 55.23
CA GLU A 175 8.62 -37.23 54.40
C GLU A 175 9.05 -36.51 53.10
N GLY A 176 8.29 -36.71 52.01
CA GLY A 176 8.68 -36.20 50.69
C GLY A 176 10.04 -36.72 50.21
N SER A 177 10.46 -37.89 50.70
CA SER A 177 11.66 -38.59 50.23
C SER A 177 11.27 -39.67 49.22
N GLU A 178 12.06 -39.83 48.16
CA GLU A 178 11.68 -40.63 46.98
C GLU A 178 11.31 -42.11 47.28
N ASP A 179 11.66 -42.69 48.44
CA ASP A 179 11.49 -44.13 48.74
C ASP A 179 10.29 -44.46 49.69
N VAL A 180 9.39 -43.50 49.99
CA VAL A 180 8.33 -43.66 51.01
C VAL A 180 6.92 -43.40 50.44
N ASP A 181 6.10 -44.47 50.44
CA ASP A 181 4.64 -44.50 50.19
C ASP A 181 3.90 -43.64 51.23
N ASP A 182 3.66 -42.36 50.93
CA ASP A 182 3.24 -41.32 51.87
C ASP A 182 1.69 -41.28 52.04
N ASP A 183 0.92 -41.64 51.00
CA ASP A 183 -0.56 -41.79 51.09
C ASP A 183 -1.07 -43.20 51.40
N GLY A 184 -0.32 -44.25 51.07
CA GLY A 184 -0.60 -45.64 51.41
C GLY A 184 -1.29 -46.48 50.32
N ASP A 185 -1.30 -46.08 49.05
CA ASP A 185 -1.83 -46.91 47.96
C ASP A 185 -0.91 -48.08 47.55
N GLY A 186 0.39 -47.97 47.86
CA GLY A 186 1.41 -48.98 47.62
C GLY A 186 2.41 -48.69 46.50
N TYR A 187 2.46 -47.46 45.99
CA TYR A 187 3.58 -46.91 45.22
C TYR A 187 4.29 -45.79 46.01
N SER A 188 5.33 -45.22 45.41
CA SER A 188 6.09 -44.07 45.93
C SER A 188 6.74 -43.33 44.76
N ASP A 189 7.22 -42.11 44.98
CA ASP A 189 7.94 -41.26 44.01
C ASP A 189 9.00 -42.06 43.19
N LEU A 190 9.80 -42.93 43.84
CA LEU A 190 10.80 -43.79 43.17
C LEU A 190 10.17 -44.98 42.43
N GLU A 191 9.07 -45.53 42.95
CA GLU A 191 8.35 -46.64 42.32
C GLU A 191 7.47 -46.19 41.13
N GLY A 192 7.38 -44.86 40.93
CA GLY A 192 6.83 -44.22 39.73
C GLY A 192 5.59 -43.38 40.00
N ASP A 193 5.25 -43.15 41.27
CA ASP A 193 4.24 -42.18 41.63
C ASP A 193 4.62 -40.77 41.17
N CYS A 194 3.62 -39.99 40.82
CA CYS A 194 3.72 -38.62 40.36
C CYS A 194 3.03 -37.63 41.32
N ASN A 195 2.33 -38.14 42.33
CA ASN A 195 1.79 -37.41 43.47
C ASN A 195 1.51 -38.37 44.65
N ASP A 196 2.58 -38.80 45.33
CA ASP A 196 2.68 -39.68 46.53
C ASP A 196 1.90 -39.19 47.79
N SER A 197 0.94 -38.28 47.60
CA SER A 197 0.11 -37.67 48.65
C SER A 197 -1.41 -37.77 48.39
N ASP A 198 -1.81 -38.51 47.35
CA ASP A 198 -3.20 -38.70 46.92
C ASP A 198 -3.44 -40.15 46.45
N ASP A 199 -4.12 -40.96 47.30
CA ASP A 199 -4.36 -42.42 47.16
C ASP A 199 -5.20 -42.86 45.93
N THR A 200 -5.33 -41.97 44.96
CA THR A 200 -5.96 -42.16 43.66
C THR A 200 -5.03 -41.96 42.47
N VAL A 201 -3.79 -41.50 42.70
CA VAL A 201 -2.76 -41.23 41.67
C VAL A 201 -1.63 -42.24 41.83
N TYR A 202 -1.54 -43.26 40.96
CA TYR A 202 -0.49 -44.26 40.97
C TYR A 202 -0.24 -44.93 39.62
N PRO A 203 0.97 -45.47 39.36
CA PRO A 203 1.29 -46.27 38.18
C PRO A 203 0.24 -47.29 37.75
N GLY A 204 -0.54 -46.95 36.72
CA GLY A 204 -1.61 -47.78 36.18
C GLY A 204 -2.95 -47.74 36.92
N ALA A 205 -3.30 -46.60 37.52
CA ALA A 205 -4.68 -46.25 37.86
C ALA A 205 -5.60 -46.17 36.61
N ASP A 206 -6.91 -46.03 36.84
CA ASP A 206 -7.88 -45.69 35.79
C ASP A 206 -8.09 -44.16 35.85
N GLU A 207 -7.86 -43.44 34.74
CA GLU A 207 -8.01 -41.97 34.64
C GLU A 207 -9.44 -41.47 34.94
N GLN A 208 -9.54 -40.24 35.43
CA GLN A 208 -10.77 -39.55 35.78
C GLN A 208 -10.73 -38.08 35.37
N VAL A 209 -11.60 -37.66 34.44
CA VAL A 209 -11.76 -36.27 33.96
C VAL A 209 -11.73 -35.21 35.08
N ASN A 210 -10.54 -34.75 35.45
CA ASN A 210 -10.29 -33.79 36.51
C ASN A 210 -9.01 -32.97 36.33
N GLY A 211 -8.15 -33.34 35.38
CA GLY A 211 -6.92 -32.61 35.04
C GLY A 211 -5.68 -33.06 35.82
N ALA A 212 -5.69 -34.28 36.34
CA ALA A 212 -4.52 -34.99 36.87
C ALA A 212 -4.16 -36.18 35.94
N ASP A 213 -2.93 -36.68 36.08
CA ASP A 213 -2.44 -37.89 35.42
C ASP A 213 -2.48 -38.97 36.50
N GLU A 214 -3.65 -39.60 36.69
CA GLU A 214 -3.84 -40.59 37.76
C GLU A 214 -2.91 -41.79 37.59
N ASN A 215 -2.59 -42.18 36.37
CA ASN A 215 -1.86 -43.40 36.08
C ASN A 215 -0.33 -43.19 35.95
N CYS A 216 0.13 -41.95 36.13
CA CYS A 216 1.50 -41.47 36.08
C CYS A 216 2.26 -41.86 34.79
N ASN A 217 1.58 -41.85 33.64
CA ASN A 217 2.21 -42.15 32.35
C ASN A 217 2.74 -40.90 31.61
N GLY A 218 2.41 -39.71 32.09
CA GLY A 218 2.73 -38.41 31.50
C GLY A 218 1.61 -37.79 30.67
N LEU A 219 0.42 -38.39 30.63
CA LEU A 219 -0.75 -37.98 29.88
C LEU A 219 -1.93 -37.83 30.86
N VAL A 220 -2.47 -36.61 30.93
CA VAL A 220 -3.54 -36.23 31.86
C VAL A 220 -4.90 -36.60 31.26
N ASP A 221 -5.74 -37.31 32.01
CA ASP A 221 -7.08 -37.77 31.64
C ASP A 221 -7.15 -38.84 30.49
N ASP A 222 -6.03 -39.51 30.10
CA ASP A 222 -5.88 -40.50 28.99
C ASP A 222 -6.86 -41.70 29.02
N GLY A 223 -7.47 -42.06 27.88
CA GLY A 223 -8.46 -43.13 27.81
C GLY A 223 -9.80 -42.80 28.49
N THR A 224 -10.13 -41.51 28.63
CA THR A 224 -11.44 -41.00 29.06
C THR A 224 -12.08 -40.13 27.98
N GLU A 225 -13.40 -39.96 28.03
CA GLU A 225 -14.19 -39.14 27.09
C GLU A 225 -13.70 -37.68 26.94
N ALA A 226 -12.76 -37.19 27.76
CA ALA A 226 -12.25 -35.83 27.72
C ALA A 226 -10.81 -35.71 27.17
N TYR A 227 -10.11 -36.81 26.96
CA TYR A 227 -8.76 -36.83 26.37
C TYR A 227 -8.83 -37.17 24.88
N ASP A 228 -7.81 -36.72 24.17
CA ASP A 228 -7.62 -36.83 22.72
C ASP A 228 -6.76 -38.08 22.46
N ASP A 229 -7.40 -39.26 22.39
CA ASP A 229 -6.75 -40.59 22.42
C ASP A 229 -5.80 -40.80 21.22
N ASP A 230 -6.06 -40.13 20.09
CA ASP A 230 -5.29 -40.25 18.85
C ASP A 230 -4.37 -39.06 18.51
N GLY A 231 -4.62 -37.88 19.09
CA GLY A 231 -3.76 -36.70 19.04
C GLY A 231 -4.07 -35.69 17.94
N ASP A 232 -5.31 -35.63 17.43
CA ASP A 232 -5.74 -34.67 16.41
C ASP A 232 -6.27 -33.33 16.97
N GLY A 233 -6.58 -33.29 18.27
CA GLY A 233 -7.02 -32.11 19.01
C GLY A 233 -8.49 -32.12 19.44
N PHE A 234 -9.22 -33.20 19.15
CA PHE A 234 -10.59 -33.43 19.61
C PHE A 234 -10.64 -34.62 20.59
N SER A 235 -11.70 -34.66 21.39
CA SER A 235 -12.06 -35.76 22.29
C SER A 235 -13.55 -36.06 22.14
N GLU A 236 -14.06 -37.18 22.65
CA GLU A 236 -15.50 -37.49 22.57
C GLU A 236 -16.39 -36.38 23.22
N ASP A 237 -15.94 -35.74 24.31
CA ASP A 237 -16.59 -34.57 24.94
C ASP A 237 -16.45 -33.30 24.08
N ALA A 238 -15.40 -33.20 23.24
CA ALA A 238 -15.24 -32.12 22.26
C ALA A 238 -16.12 -32.33 21.01
N GLY A 239 -16.67 -33.53 20.82
CA GLY A 239 -17.59 -33.89 19.74
C GLY A 239 -17.11 -35.04 18.86
N ASP A 240 -15.99 -35.68 19.19
CA ASP A 240 -15.48 -36.80 18.41
C ASP A 240 -16.44 -38.01 18.40
N CYS A 241 -16.49 -38.69 17.26
CA CYS A 241 -17.33 -39.85 17.03
C CYS A 241 -16.53 -41.16 16.80
N ASP A 242 -15.20 -41.12 16.66
CA ASP A 242 -14.27 -42.26 16.64
C ASP A 242 -12.85 -41.87 17.10
N ASP A 243 -12.70 -41.37 18.34
CA ASP A 243 -11.47 -40.86 19.05
C ASP A 243 -10.17 -41.69 18.97
N ALA A 244 -10.23 -42.87 18.35
CA ALA A 244 -9.10 -43.74 18.10
C ALA A 244 -8.58 -43.64 16.65
N ASN A 245 -9.01 -42.63 15.89
CA ASN A 245 -8.84 -42.50 14.45
C ASN A 245 -8.82 -41.02 13.99
N THR A 246 -7.59 -40.48 13.89
CA THR A 246 -7.17 -39.08 13.56
C THR A 246 -7.68 -38.48 12.21
N SER A 247 -8.80 -38.97 11.70
CA SER A 247 -9.42 -38.71 10.39
C SER A 247 -10.94 -38.82 10.48
N ILE A 248 -11.50 -38.90 11.69
CA ILE A 248 -12.92 -38.81 12.02
C ILE A 248 -12.97 -37.93 13.27
N HIS A 249 -13.36 -36.66 13.14
CA HIS A 249 -13.41 -35.68 14.23
C HIS A 249 -14.14 -34.40 13.77
N PRO A 250 -14.64 -33.51 14.66
CA PRO A 250 -15.38 -32.26 14.36
C PRO A 250 -14.72 -31.20 13.45
N ALA A 251 -13.58 -31.49 12.85
CA ALA A 251 -12.91 -30.66 11.85
C ALA A 251 -12.23 -31.49 10.74
N SER A 252 -12.55 -32.78 10.63
CA SER A 252 -12.15 -33.59 9.48
C SER A 252 -13.01 -33.26 8.26
N PRO A 253 -12.47 -33.32 7.05
CA PRO A 253 -13.27 -33.23 5.83
C PRO A 253 -13.94 -34.58 5.53
N GLU A 254 -15.19 -34.53 5.08
CA GLU A 254 -15.92 -35.71 4.61
C GLU A 254 -15.22 -36.46 3.48
N LEU A 255 -15.45 -37.77 3.46
CA LEU A 255 -14.99 -38.67 2.41
C LEU A 255 -16.18 -39.47 1.89
N LEU A 256 -16.33 -39.57 0.55
CA LEU A 256 -17.37 -40.38 -0.09
C LEU A 256 -17.16 -41.90 0.10
N ASP A 257 -17.33 -42.37 1.33
CA ASP A 257 -17.19 -43.76 1.77
C ASP A 257 -18.33 -44.27 2.68
N ALA A 258 -19.32 -43.41 2.95
CA ALA A 258 -20.49 -43.58 3.80
C ALA A 258 -20.19 -43.70 5.30
N VAL A 259 -19.19 -42.96 5.76
CA VAL A 259 -18.88 -42.63 7.16
C VAL A 259 -19.13 -41.13 7.37
N ASP A 260 -19.52 -40.76 8.58
CA ASP A 260 -19.62 -39.40 9.11
C ASP A 260 -18.22 -39.09 9.66
N ASN A 261 -17.37 -38.43 8.88
CA ASN A 261 -15.99 -38.09 9.19
C ASN A 261 -15.89 -36.76 9.98
N ASP A 262 -16.80 -35.82 9.75
CA ASP A 262 -16.84 -34.53 10.46
C ASP A 262 -17.71 -34.56 11.74
N CYS A 263 -18.41 -35.66 11.99
CA CYS A 263 -19.25 -35.90 13.18
C CYS A 263 -20.45 -34.94 13.33
N ASP A 264 -20.88 -34.19 12.30
CA ASP A 264 -22.06 -33.32 12.37
C ASP A 264 -23.40 -34.09 12.35
N GLY A 265 -23.39 -35.34 11.88
CA GLY A 265 -24.53 -36.24 11.80
C GLY A 265 -25.22 -36.30 10.43
N ILE A 266 -24.67 -35.62 9.42
CA ILE A 266 -24.86 -35.90 7.99
C ILE A 266 -23.80 -36.96 7.60
N VAL A 267 -23.69 -37.32 6.32
CA VAL A 267 -22.80 -38.38 5.81
C VAL A 267 -22.51 -38.07 4.36
N ASP A 268 -21.23 -38.01 4.00
CA ASP A 268 -20.72 -37.70 2.66
C ASP A 268 -21.03 -36.26 2.16
N GLU A 269 -21.44 -35.28 2.99
CA GLU A 269 -21.68 -33.88 2.56
C GLU A 269 -20.39 -33.09 2.29
N ASN A 270 -20.44 -32.02 1.48
CA ASN A 270 -19.23 -31.42 0.89
C ASN A 270 -18.39 -32.43 0.07
N THR A 271 -19.01 -33.51 -0.43
CA THR A 271 -18.37 -34.48 -1.33
C THR A 271 -19.16 -34.68 -2.62
N VAL A 272 -18.41 -35.12 -3.65
CA VAL A 272 -18.82 -35.29 -5.06
C VAL A 272 -20.02 -36.21 -5.36
N GLY A 273 -20.80 -36.61 -4.37
CA GLY A 273 -21.99 -37.44 -4.51
C GLY A 273 -23.11 -37.10 -3.52
N TYR A 274 -22.98 -36.01 -2.77
CA TYR A 274 -24.07 -35.37 -2.02
C TYR A 274 -24.68 -34.23 -2.87
N ASP A 275 -25.75 -33.61 -2.37
CA ASP A 275 -26.60 -32.56 -2.98
C ASP A 275 -26.60 -31.39 -1.98
N ASP A 276 -25.51 -30.61 -1.97
CA ASP A 276 -25.12 -29.72 -0.86
C ASP A 276 -26.04 -28.49 -0.74
N ASP A 277 -26.39 -27.86 -1.85
CA ASP A 277 -27.32 -26.73 -1.94
C ASP A 277 -28.81 -27.13 -1.93
N SER A 278 -29.12 -28.41 -2.15
CA SER A 278 -30.46 -28.99 -2.30
C SER A 278 -31.26 -28.53 -3.54
N ASP A 279 -30.60 -28.19 -4.65
CA ASP A 279 -31.24 -27.96 -5.97
C ASP A 279 -31.76 -29.29 -6.58
N GLY A 280 -31.08 -30.41 -6.31
CA GLY A 280 -31.41 -31.75 -6.79
C GLY A 280 -30.46 -32.34 -7.85
N TYR A 281 -29.34 -31.70 -8.13
CA TYR A 281 -28.15 -32.24 -8.79
C TYR A 281 -27.08 -32.60 -7.75
N THR A 282 -25.93 -33.08 -8.24
CA THR A 282 -24.72 -33.46 -7.51
C THR A 282 -23.56 -33.26 -8.50
N GLU A 283 -22.30 -33.10 -8.10
CA GLU A 283 -21.20 -33.02 -9.09
C GLU A 283 -21.06 -34.33 -9.90
N LEU A 284 -21.58 -35.45 -9.37
CA LEU A 284 -21.69 -36.72 -10.09
C LEU A 284 -22.82 -36.76 -11.14
N ASP A 285 -23.92 -36.05 -10.90
CA ASP A 285 -25.03 -35.88 -11.87
C ASP A 285 -24.76 -34.74 -12.88
N GLY A 286 -23.74 -33.93 -12.61
CA GLY A 286 -23.12 -33.02 -13.57
C GLY A 286 -23.03 -31.58 -13.10
N ASP A 287 -23.27 -31.30 -11.82
CA ASP A 287 -23.09 -29.97 -11.27
C ASP A 287 -21.63 -29.51 -11.31
N CYS A 288 -21.46 -28.20 -11.39
CA CYS A 288 -20.18 -27.51 -11.48
C CYS A 288 -19.87 -26.70 -10.21
N ASP A 289 -20.88 -26.29 -9.44
CA ASP A 289 -20.74 -25.78 -8.07
C ASP A 289 -21.94 -26.21 -7.21
N ASP A 290 -21.85 -27.39 -6.62
CA ASP A 290 -22.89 -27.99 -5.75
C ASP A 290 -23.20 -27.15 -4.50
N GLY A 291 -22.37 -26.13 -4.20
CA GLY A 291 -22.59 -25.18 -3.12
C GLY A 291 -23.51 -24.01 -3.48
N ASP A 292 -23.88 -23.82 -4.76
CA ASP A 292 -24.69 -22.68 -5.22
C ASP A 292 -25.89 -23.07 -6.09
N SER A 293 -27.09 -22.95 -5.51
CA SER A 293 -28.38 -23.24 -6.16
C SER A 293 -28.77 -22.38 -7.38
N ASP A 294 -27.99 -21.35 -7.71
CA ASP A 294 -28.13 -20.63 -8.99
C ASP A 294 -27.23 -21.25 -10.11
N SER A 295 -26.28 -22.13 -9.76
CA SER A 295 -25.44 -22.95 -10.64
C SER A 295 -25.96 -24.38 -10.75
N TRP A 296 -26.26 -24.86 -11.97
CA TRP A 296 -26.67 -26.24 -12.27
C TRP A 296 -26.80 -26.48 -13.78
N PRO A 297 -26.78 -27.75 -14.27
CA PRO A 297 -26.85 -28.10 -15.69
C PRO A 297 -28.03 -27.51 -16.48
N GLY A 298 -27.82 -26.34 -17.09
CA GLY A 298 -28.78 -25.58 -17.89
C GLY A 298 -29.46 -24.39 -17.18
N ALA A 299 -28.82 -23.79 -16.17
CA ALA A 299 -29.20 -22.52 -15.53
C ALA A 299 -29.09 -21.28 -16.45
N THR A 300 -28.61 -20.14 -15.95
CA THR A 300 -28.49 -18.88 -16.73
C THR A 300 -27.34 -18.02 -16.21
N GLU A 301 -26.31 -17.85 -17.03
CA GLU A 301 -25.11 -17.06 -16.73
C GLU A 301 -25.35 -15.68 -16.08
N LEU A 302 -24.60 -15.46 -15.01
CA LEU A 302 -24.42 -14.23 -14.25
C LEU A 302 -22.98 -13.73 -14.42
N PRO A 303 -22.69 -12.44 -14.17
CA PRO A 303 -21.34 -11.88 -14.18
C PRO A 303 -20.64 -12.04 -12.83
N ASP A 304 -20.41 -13.28 -12.40
CA ASP A 304 -19.74 -13.60 -11.14
C ASP A 304 -18.48 -14.46 -11.27
N GLY A 305 -18.10 -14.87 -12.49
CA GLY A 305 -16.89 -15.69 -12.72
C GLY A 305 -17.16 -17.19 -12.69
N GLU A 306 -18.43 -17.60 -12.58
CA GLU A 306 -18.85 -19.00 -12.48
C GLU A 306 -19.60 -19.44 -13.75
N ASP A 307 -19.55 -20.75 -14.06
CA ASP A 307 -20.21 -21.38 -15.22
C ASP A 307 -21.63 -21.79 -14.81
N ASN A 308 -22.53 -20.84 -14.51
CA ASN A 308 -23.76 -21.17 -13.77
C ASN A 308 -24.61 -22.24 -14.50
N ASP A 309 -24.65 -22.28 -15.83
CA ASP A 309 -25.40 -23.30 -16.57
C ASP A 309 -24.64 -24.63 -16.78
N CYS A 310 -23.44 -24.75 -16.22
CA CYS A 310 -22.50 -25.86 -16.31
C CYS A 310 -22.26 -26.36 -17.76
N ASN A 311 -22.36 -25.50 -18.77
CA ASN A 311 -22.11 -25.89 -20.16
C ASN A 311 -20.61 -25.97 -20.51
N GLY A 312 -19.73 -25.45 -19.64
CA GLY A 312 -18.29 -25.31 -19.83
C GLY A 312 -17.90 -23.96 -20.41
N GLN A 313 -18.71 -22.92 -20.21
CA GLN A 313 -18.48 -21.55 -20.67
C GLN A 313 -18.87 -20.55 -19.58
N ILE A 314 -17.98 -20.38 -18.60
CA ILE A 314 -18.00 -19.30 -17.61
C ILE A 314 -18.36 -17.97 -18.29
N ASP A 315 -19.29 -17.23 -17.69
CA ASP A 315 -19.55 -15.83 -17.99
C ASP A 315 -19.97 -15.51 -19.45
N ASP A 316 -20.52 -16.45 -20.25
CA ASP A 316 -20.95 -16.24 -21.67
C ASP A 316 -22.23 -15.36 -21.82
N GLY A 317 -22.35 -14.37 -20.94
CA GLY A 317 -23.27 -13.25 -20.99
C GLY A 317 -22.68 -12.00 -21.67
N SER A 318 -23.15 -10.82 -21.28
CA SER A 318 -22.99 -9.56 -22.03
C SER A 318 -21.90 -8.62 -21.46
N PHE A 319 -20.86 -9.17 -20.85
CA PHE A 319 -19.90 -8.45 -20.00
C PHE A 319 -18.45 -9.02 -20.08
N ILE A 320 -18.23 -9.95 -21.02
CA ILE A 320 -16.94 -10.52 -21.41
C ILE A 320 -16.54 -10.08 -22.83
N SER A 321 -17.15 -9.00 -23.32
CA SER A 321 -16.91 -8.48 -24.66
C SER A 321 -15.97 -7.28 -24.58
N ASP A 322 -14.71 -7.55 -24.89
CA ASP A 322 -13.73 -6.61 -25.46
C ASP A 322 -14.43 -5.66 -26.45
N ASP A 323 -14.73 -4.43 -26.00
CA ASP A 323 -15.63 -3.51 -26.70
C ASP A 323 -14.85 -2.54 -27.63
N ASP A 324 -13.52 -2.46 -27.48
CA ASP A 324 -12.63 -1.66 -28.34
C ASP A 324 -11.66 -2.45 -29.24
N GLY A 325 -11.31 -3.69 -28.87
CA GLY A 325 -10.58 -4.67 -29.68
C GLY A 325 -9.13 -4.96 -29.26
N ASP A 326 -8.64 -4.52 -28.09
CA ASP A 326 -7.26 -4.78 -27.65
C ASP A 326 -7.01 -6.21 -27.08
N GLY A 327 -8.09 -6.93 -26.76
CA GLY A 327 -8.06 -8.28 -26.20
C GLY A 327 -8.25 -8.36 -24.68
N PHE A 328 -8.45 -7.22 -24.01
CA PHE A 328 -8.90 -7.12 -22.62
C PHE A 328 -10.38 -6.73 -22.57
N SER A 329 -10.92 -6.54 -21.36
CA SER A 329 -12.33 -6.19 -21.11
C SER A 329 -12.50 -5.80 -19.64
N ASP A 330 -13.64 -5.21 -19.29
CA ASP A 330 -14.06 -4.87 -17.91
C ASP A 330 -13.77 -6.00 -16.89
N LEU A 331 -13.90 -7.28 -17.30
CA LEU A 331 -13.60 -8.45 -16.47
C LEU A 331 -12.11 -8.85 -16.48
N ALA A 332 -11.39 -8.62 -17.59
CA ALA A 332 -9.96 -8.92 -17.71
C ALA A 332 -9.05 -7.95 -16.94
N GLY A 333 -9.64 -6.96 -16.25
CA GLY A 333 -8.94 -5.94 -15.47
C GLY A 333 -8.67 -4.66 -16.25
N ASP A 334 -9.22 -4.53 -17.45
CA ASP A 334 -9.24 -3.28 -18.19
C ASP A 334 -9.86 -2.17 -17.33
N CYS A 335 -9.16 -1.04 -17.24
CA CYS A 335 -9.60 0.10 -16.44
C CYS A 335 -10.35 1.18 -17.27
N ASP A 336 -10.40 1.05 -18.60
CA ASP A 336 -11.30 1.75 -19.54
C ASP A 336 -11.46 0.95 -20.85
N ASP A 337 -12.35 -0.08 -20.86
CA ASP A 337 -12.77 -1.01 -21.97
C ASP A 337 -13.45 -0.28 -23.16
N THR A 338 -12.95 0.90 -23.47
CA THR A 338 -13.25 1.75 -24.63
C THR A 338 -11.99 2.45 -25.19
N ASN A 339 -10.80 2.18 -24.63
CA ASN A 339 -9.49 2.68 -25.05
C ASN A 339 -8.41 1.56 -25.18
N PRO A 340 -8.06 1.11 -26.41
CA PRO A 340 -7.21 -0.06 -26.71
C PRO A 340 -5.76 -0.11 -26.18
N TYR A 341 -5.37 0.85 -25.34
CA TYR A 341 -4.00 1.14 -24.91
C TYR A 341 -3.96 1.36 -23.38
N THR A 342 -4.93 0.82 -22.66
CA THR A 342 -5.11 0.99 -21.21
C THR A 342 -5.57 -0.32 -20.61
N TYR A 343 -4.65 -1.28 -20.51
CA TYR A 343 -4.94 -2.66 -20.14
C TYR A 343 -3.85 -3.23 -19.21
N PRO A 344 -4.17 -4.23 -18.37
CA PRO A 344 -3.23 -4.81 -17.42
C PRO A 344 -1.88 -5.24 -18.00
N GLY A 345 -0.81 -4.57 -17.59
CA GLY A 345 0.56 -4.85 -18.05
C GLY A 345 0.86 -4.39 -19.48
N ALA A 346 0.12 -3.39 -19.99
CA ALA A 346 0.58 -2.56 -21.11
C ALA A 346 1.96 -1.95 -20.81
N GLU A 347 2.58 -1.36 -21.82
CA GLU A 347 3.78 -0.58 -21.56
C GLU A 347 3.41 0.80 -21.01
N GLU A 348 4.07 1.20 -19.94
CA GLU A 348 3.94 2.53 -19.36
C GLU A 348 4.64 3.57 -20.25
N TYR A 349 3.92 4.63 -20.61
CA TYR A 349 4.48 5.77 -21.33
C TYR A 349 4.60 6.94 -20.36
N ALA A 350 5.60 7.82 -20.55
CA ALA A 350 5.80 9.00 -19.70
C ALA A 350 4.78 10.14 -20.01
N ASP A 351 3.48 9.81 -20.00
CA ASP A 351 2.35 10.65 -20.40
C ASP A 351 1.44 11.05 -19.23
N GLY A 352 1.55 10.35 -18.09
CA GLY A 352 0.81 10.60 -16.85
C GLY A 352 -0.55 9.89 -16.72
N HIS A 353 -0.81 8.88 -17.54
CA HIS A 353 -1.86 7.88 -17.35
C HIS A 353 -1.34 6.64 -16.63
N ASP A 354 -2.25 5.72 -16.32
CA ASP A 354 -2.01 4.41 -15.68
C ASP A 354 -2.39 3.41 -16.78
N ASN A 355 -1.47 3.23 -17.72
CA ASN A 355 -1.71 2.51 -18.98
C ASN A 355 -1.69 1.00 -18.74
N ASP A 356 -0.85 0.55 -17.81
CA ASP A 356 -0.75 -0.85 -17.41
C ASP A 356 -1.75 -1.27 -16.31
N CYS A 357 -2.62 -0.34 -15.87
CA CYS A 357 -3.63 -0.48 -14.81
C CYS A 357 -3.09 -0.98 -13.44
N ASP A 358 -1.78 -0.86 -13.12
CA ASP A 358 -1.20 -1.26 -11.83
C ASP A 358 -1.41 -0.25 -10.67
N SER A 359 -1.86 0.98 -11.00
CA SER A 359 -2.09 2.11 -10.08
C SER A 359 -0.86 2.86 -9.57
N GLU A 360 0.35 2.55 -10.01
CA GLU A 360 1.44 3.52 -10.16
C GLU A 360 1.31 4.23 -11.54
N ILE A 361 2.32 5.00 -11.97
CA ILE A 361 2.26 5.92 -13.14
C ILE A 361 3.71 6.24 -13.56
N ASP A 362 4.05 5.99 -14.83
CA ASP A 362 5.34 6.27 -15.48
C ASP A 362 6.59 5.56 -14.85
N GLU A 363 6.49 4.33 -14.30
CA GLU A 363 7.65 3.62 -13.69
C GLU A 363 8.46 2.69 -14.62
N GLY A 364 9.41 1.92 -14.06
CA GLY A 364 10.33 1.05 -14.83
C GLY A 364 11.51 1.76 -15.52
N MET A 365 11.25 2.84 -16.24
CA MET A 365 12.12 3.46 -17.25
C MET A 365 13.57 3.81 -16.82
N ASP A 366 14.62 3.24 -17.44
CA ASP A 366 16.02 3.69 -17.21
C ASP A 366 16.40 4.90 -18.09
N SER A 367 17.15 5.80 -17.48
CA SER A 367 17.66 7.04 -18.05
C SER A 367 19.00 6.88 -18.77
N TYR A 368 19.37 5.70 -19.26
CA TYR A 368 20.68 5.44 -19.84
C TYR A 368 20.61 4.47 -21.02
N ASP A 369 20.83 5.01 -22.22
CA ASP A 369 20.96 4.31 -23.50
C ASP A 369 21.97 3.15 -23.39
N ASP A 370 21.49 1.91 -23.37
CA ASP A 370 22.28 0.71 -23.07
C ASP A 370 22.58 -0.13 -24.32
N ASP A 371 21.64 -0.24 -25.28
CA ASP A 371 21.88 -0.92 -26.56
C ASP A 371 22.76 -0.13 -27.56
N GLY A 372 22.80 1.21 -27.44
CA GLY A 372 23.56 2.11 -28.29
C GLY A 372 22.85 2.76 -29.49
N ASP A 373 21.52 2.70 -29.59
CA ASP A 373 20.73 3.24 -30.71
C ASP A 373 20.64 4.79 -30.74
N CYS A 374 20.78 5.43 -29.56
CA CYS A 374 20.66 6.86 -29.23
C CYS A 374 19.36 7.35 -28.54
N PHE A 375 18.49 6.46 -28.08
CA PHE A 375 17.32 6.74 -27.24
C PHE A 375 17.46 6.11 -25.85
N CYS A 376 16.57 6.43 -24.94
CA CYS A 376 16.43 5.74 -23.66
C CYS A 376 15.00 5.81 -23.16
N GLU A 377 14.59 4.85 -22.34
CA GLU A 377 13.23 4.76 -21.80
C GLU A 377 12.86 5.99 -20.95
N GLY A 378 13.72 6.33 -20.00
CA GLY A 378 13.47 7.34 -18.99
C GLY A 378 13.34 8.75 -19.57
N GLY A 379 12.28 9.47 -19.17
CA GLY A 379 11.92 10.83 -19.60
C GLY A 379 13.00 11.93 -19.58
N ALA A 380 14.23 11.64 -19.11
CA ALA A 380 15.43 12.44 -19.37
C ALA A 380 16.75 11.62 -19.32
N CYS A 381 17.31 11.28 -20.48
CA CYS A 381 18.55 10.50 -20.57
C CYS A 381 19.82 11.15 -19.97
N THR A 382 20.72 10.31 -19.48
CA THR A 382 21.93 10.68 -18.70
C THR A 382 23.25 10.28 -19.35
N GLY A 383 23.26 9.31 -20.26
CA GLY A 383 24.44 8.82 -20.99
C GLY A 383 24.05 7.70 -21.97
N SER A 384 25.05 7.20 -22.72
CA SER A 384 24.89 6.20 -23.80
C SER A 384 26.06 5.21 -23.84
N SER A 385 25.77 3.95 -24.11
CA SER A 385 26.74 2.89 -24.41
C SER A 385 27.47 3.16 -25.74
N SER A 386 26.79 3.83 -26.68
CA SER A 386 27.29 4.22 -27.98
C SER A 386 28.12 5.51 -27.94
N ALA A 387 29.43 5.36 -28.17
CA ALA A 387 30.34 6.50 -28.30
C ALA A 387 30.03 7.45 -29.50
N GLY A 388 29.04 7.11 -30.34
CA GLY A 388 28.48 7.99 -31.36
C GLY A 388 27.51 9.03 -30.79
N CYS A 389 26.79 8.70 -29.72
CA CYS A 389 25.73 9.53 -29.15
C CYS A 389 26.13 10.15 -27.81
N ALA A 390 26.60 11.39 -27.92
CA ALA A 390 26.95 12.21 -26.76
C ALA A 390 25.73 12.81 -26.02
N SER A 391 24.51 12.50 -26.46
CA SER A 391 23.25 13.06 -25.95
C SER A 391 22.05 12.24 -26.48
N PRO A 392 21.78 11.04 -25.96
CA PRO A 392 20.58 10.27 -26.29
C PRO A 392 19.29 10.98 -25.88
N GLN A 393 18.15 10.57 -26.43
CA GLN A 393 16.84 11.22 -26.26
C GLN A 393 15.80 10.29 -25.60
N PRO A 394 14.93 10.82 -24.72
CA PRO A 394 13.99 9.99 -23.99
C PRO A 394 12.81 9.52 -24.86
N GLY A 395 12.16 8.44 -24.42
CA GLY A 395 10.93 7.89 -25.01
C GLY A 395 11.11 6.55 -25.70
N ASP A 396 12.25 5.88 -25.53
CA ASP A 396 12.37 4.48 -25.95
C ASP A 396 11.36 3.60 -25.20
N CYS A 397 10.95 2.51 -25.83
CA CYS A 397 10.12 1.47 -25.24
C CYS A 397 10.90 0.13 -25.06
N ASN A 398 12.14 0.06 -25.56
CA ASN A 398 13.00 -1.10 -25.31
C ASN A 398 14.48 -0.76 -25.47
N ASP A 399 15.11 -0.23 -24.40
CA ASP A 399 16.53 0.20 -24.36
C ASP A 399 17.55 -0.99 -24.48
N ASP A 400 17.04 -2.20 -24.75
CA ASP A 400 17.78 -3.45 -25.03
C ASP A 400 17.71 -3.89 -26.52
N ASP A 401 16.85 -3.33 -27.40
CA ASP A 401 16.78 -3.64 -28.86
C ASP A 401 16.74 -2.42 -29.82
N VAL A 402 17.90 -2.21 -30.46
CA VAL A 402 18.32 -1.12 -31.36
C VAL A 402 17.46 -0.84 -32.62
N ASN A 403 16.31 -1.49 -32.73
CA ASN A 403 15.34 -1.32 -33.81
C ASN A 403 13.97 -0.81 -33.30
N ILE A 404 13.77 -0.81 -31.99
CA ILE A 404 12.62 -0.26 -31.28
C ILE A 404 13.07 1.11 -30.74
N TYR A 405 12.37 2.19 -31.10
CA TYR A 405 12.62 3.57 -30.64
C TYR A 405 11.62 4.55 -31.26
N PRO A 406 11.37 5.74 -30.65
CA PRO A 406 10.56 6.83 -31.18
C PRO A 406 10.67 7.11 -32.68
N GLY A 407 9.65 6.69 -33.44
CA GLY A 407 9.58 6.90 -34.88
C GLY A 407 10.48 5.98 -35.71
N ALA A 408 10.66 4.73 -35.26
CA ALA A 408 11.05 3.60 -36.09
C ALA A 408 9.98 3.29 -37.18
N VAL A 409 9.82 2.02 -37.57
CA VAL A 409 8.81 1.60 -38.54
C VAL A 409 8.21 0.28 -38.08
N GLU A 410 6.91 0.29 -37.80
CA GLU A 410 6.16 -0.90 -37.43
C GLU A 410 6.38 -2.08 -38.37
N LEU A 411 6.58 -3.24 -37.74
CA LEU A 411 6.69 -4.53 -38.39
C LEU A 411 5.53 -5.42 -37.92
N ASP A 412 5.03 -6.26 -38.83
CA ASP A 412 4.10 -7.37 -38.56
C ASP A 412 4.83 -8.50 -37.78
N ASP A 413 5.40 -8.15 -36.62
CA ASP A 413 6.02 -9.05 -35.65
C ASP A 413 5.43 -8.98 -34.23
N GLY A 414 4.54 -8.01 -33.98
CA GLY A 414 3.70 -7.94 -32.76
C GLY A 414 4.35 -7.21 -31.59
N GLN A 415 5.34 -6.35 -31.86
CA GLN A 415 5.89 -5.37 -30.92
C GLN A 415 5.58 -3.98 -31.47
N ASP A 416 5.27 -3.03 -30.60
CA ASP A 416 5.33 -1.60 -30.97
C ASP A 416 6.81 -1.27 -31.22
N ASN A 417 7.17 -0.95 -32.47
CA ASN A 417 8.56 -0.62 -32.80
C ASN A 417 8.84 0.87 -32.69
N ASP A 418 7.85 1.74 -32.87
CA ASP A 418 8.01 3.19 -32.93
C ASP A 418 7.61 3.94 -31.66
N CYS A 419 7.17 3.19 -30.65
CA CYS A 419 6.87 3.59 -29.27
C CYS A 419 5.78 4.67 -29.18
N ASP A 420 4.80 4.63 -30.09
CA ASP A 420 3.67 5.57 -30.09
C ASP A 420 2.43 5.06 -29.34
N GLY A 421 2.49 3.81 -28.86
CA GLY A 421 1.47 3.15 -28.07
C GLY A 421 0.29 2.61 -28.88
N LEU A 422 0.27 2.77 -30.21
CA LEU A 422 -0.92 2.44 -31.02
C LEU A 422 -1.02 0.97 -31.44
N GLY A 423 -0.07 0.13 -31.02
CA GLY A 423 0.00 -1.31 -31.34
C GLY A 423 0.35 -1.58 -32.81
N TYR A 424 0.38 -2.87 -33.19
CA TYR A 424 0.83 -3.31 -34.53
C TYR A 424 -0.16 -3.03 -35.68
N THR A 425 -1.23 -2.26 -35.44
CA THR A 425 -2.10 -1.72 -36.51
C THR A 425 -2.34 -0.23 -36.32
N SER A 426 -1.53 0.61 -36.95
CA SER A 426 -1.51 2.05 -36.69
C SER A 426 -2.49 2.82 -37.60
N PRO A 427 -3.27 3.79 -37.08
CA PRO A 427 -4.17 4.60 -37.88
C PRO A 427 -3.49 5.33 -39.05
N PRO A 428 -4.13 5.42 -40.23
CA PRO A 428 -3.47 5.89 -41.45
C PRO A 428 -3.11 7.37 -41.38
N VAL A 429 -1.87 7.70 -41.73
CA VAL A 429 -1.31 9.05 -41.60
C VAL A 429 -1.55 9.88 -42.86
N ALA A 430 -2.47 10.84 -42.77
CA ALA A 430 -2.64 11.85 -43.83
C ALA A 430 -1.42 12.79 -43.89
N ILE A 431 -0.69 12.75 -45.00
CA ILE A 431 0.34 13.73 -45.33
C ILE A 431 0.04 14.36 -46.69
N GLY A 432 -0.70 15.46 -46.63
CA GLY A 432 -0.88 16.35 -47.76
C GLY A 432 0.34 17.24 -47.96
N SER A 433 0.69 17.54 -49.21
CA SER A 433 1.72 18.55 -49.52
C SER A 433 1.37 19.36 -50.77
N VAL A 434 1.85 20.60 -50.80
CA VAL A 434 1.69 21.53 -51.93
C VAL A 434 2.93 21.47 -52.81
N LEU A 435 2.72 21.14 -54.08
CA LEU A 435 3.73 21.19 -55.13
C LEU A 435 3.48 22.39 -56.04
N GLY A 436 4.50 23.24 -56.19
CA GLY A 436 4.47 24.45 -57.01
C GLY A 436 5.02 25.66 -56.26
N THR A 437 5.35 26.72 -57.01
CA THR A 437 5.64 28.04 -56.42
C THR A 437 4.34 28.82 -56.40
N ALA A 438 3.74 28.95 -55.21
CA ALA A 438 2.47 29.64 -55.03
C ALA A 438 2.62 31.17 -55.15
N GLN A 439 2.73 31.67 -56.37
CA GLN A 439 2.31 33.01 -56.72
C GLN A 439 0.81 32.97 -57.07
N ALA A 440 0.07 34.06 -56.83
CA ALA A 440 -1.30 34.11 -57.32
C ALA A 440 -1.23 34.01 -58.84
N CYS A 441 -2.08 33.15 -59.41
CA CYS A 441 -2.02 32.56 -60.76
C CYS A 441 -1.42 31.19 -60.97
N ASP A 442 -0.36 30.82 -60.28
CA ASP A 442 0.28 29.54 -60.62
C ASP A 442 -0.58 28.37 -60.11
N THR A 443 -0.77 27.34 -60.94
CA THR A 443 -1.50 26.13 -60.53
C THR A 443 -0.82 25.52 -59.32
N VAL A 444 -1.59 25.36 -58.25
CA VAL A 444 -1.18 24.65 -57.05
C VAL A 444 -1.61 23.20 -57.20
N THR A 445 -0.64 22.29 -57.24
CA THR A 445 -0.88 20.86 -57.13
C THR A 445 -0.81 20.46 -55.65
N LEU A 446 -1.72 19.61 -55.24
CA LEU A 446 -1.79 18.98 -53.94
C LEU A 446 -1.49 17.49 -54.14
N THR A 447 -0.67 16.90 -53.29
CA THR A 447 -0.40 15.46 -53.34
C THR A 447 -0.43 14.84 -51.96
N ALA A 448 -1.11 13.70 -51.89
CA ALA A 448 -1.17 12.76 -50.78
C ALA A 448 -0.17 11.61 -50.98
N ALA A 449 0.79 11.72 -51.92
CA ALA A 449 1.76 10.65 -52.22
C ALA A 449 2.73 10.32 -51.07
N ASN A 450 2.76 11.14 -50.01
CA ASN A 450 3.45 10.85 -48.76
C ASN A 450 2.50 10.42 -47.64
N SER A 451 1.18 10.38 -47.89
CA SER A 451 0.25 9.75 -46.95
C SER A 451 0.50 8.26 -47.03
N TYR A 452 0.65 7.65 -45.87
CA TYR A 452 0.93 6.23 -45.75
C TYR A 452 0.06 5.66 -44.64
N ASP A 453 -0.20 4.40 -44.81
CA ASP A 453 -0.67 3.52 -43.77
C ASP A 453 0.60 2.86 -43.20
N PRO A 454 0.88 2.92 -41.89
CA PRO A 454 2.09 2.32 -41.31
C PRO A 454 2.17 0.80 -41.59
N ASP A 455 1.05 0.10 -41.46
CA ASP A 455 0.88 -1.34 -41.75
C ASP A 455 0.96 -1.66 -43.26
N GLY A 456 0.75 -0.64 -44.10
CA GLY A 456 0.84 -0.70 -45.56
C GLY A 456 -0.48 -0.97 -46.26
N ASP A 457 -1.60 -0.75 -45.59
CA ASP A 457 -2.94 -0.97 -46.11
C ASP A 457 -3.39 0.05 -47.19
N THR A 458 -4.52 -0.21 -47.84
CA THR A 458 -4.91 0.53 -49.07
C THR A 458 -5.73 1.79 -48.79
N LEU A 459 -5.07 2.95 -48.81
CA LEU A 459 -5.69 4.26 -48.54
C LEU A 459 -6.74 4.75 -49.56
N SER A 460 -7.74 5.43 -49.02
CA SER A 460 -8.70 6.32 -49.69
C SER A 460 -8.49 7.79 -49.26
N PHE A 461 -8.91 8.78 -50.06
CA PHE A 461 -8.52 10.19 -49.89
C PHE A 461 -9.72 11.16 -49.93
N THR A 462 -9.66 12.28 -49.21
CA THR A 462 -10.60 13.42 -49.34
C THR A 462 -9.92 14.76 -49.07
N TRP A 463 -10.00 15.69 -50.02
CA TRP A 463 -9.51 17.08 -49.91
C TRP A 463 -10.64 18.10 -49.68
N PHE A 464 -10.36 19.20 -48.97
CA PHE A 464 -11.29 20.34 -48.76
C PHE A 464 -10.59 21.62 -48.28
N PHE A 465 -11.12 22.80 -48.59
CA PHE A 465 -10.59 24.09 -48.12
C PHE A 465 -10.92 24.33 -46.63
N THR A 466 -9.95 24.81 -45.86
CA THR A 466 -10.13 25.20 -44.45
C THR A 466 -9.90 26.69 -44.21
N THR A 467 -9.13 27.38 -45.05
CA THR A 467 -8.98 28.85 -45.01
C THR A 467 -8.69 29.40 -46.40
N MET A 468 -9.34 30.49 -46.76
CA MET A 468 -9.13 31.23 -48.01
C MET A 468 -9.02 32.73 -47.68
N PRO A 469 -8.30 33.54 -48.49
CA PRO A 469 -8.24 34.98 -48.30
C PRO A 469 -9.65 35.61 -48.32
N PRO A 470 -9.97 36.62 -47.50
CA PRO A 470 -11.31 37.23 -47.45
C PRO A 470 -11.80 37.94 -48.73
N VAL A 471 -10.98 37.94 -49.79
CA VAL A 471 -11.28 38.48 -51.13
C VAL A 471 -11.34 37.38 -52.20
N SER A 472 -11.11 36.12 -51.82
CA SER A 472 -11.26 34.94 -52.67
C SER A 472 -12.73 34.56 -52.79
N GLU A 473 -13.11 34.02 -53.95
CA GLU A 473 -14.47 33.51 -54.24
C GLU A 473 -14.51 31.98 -54.45
N GLN A 474 -13.41 31.27 -54.16
CA GLN A 474 -13.24 29.82 -54.36
C GLN A 474 -14.01 28.93 -53.35
N SER A 475 -14.16 27.65 -53.69
CA SER A 475 -14.92 26.64 -52.93
C SER A 475 -14.38 25.21 -53.13
N ASP A 476 -14.80 24.26 -52.28
CA ASP A 476 -14.39 22.84 -52.37
C ASP A 476 -14.63 22.17 -53.74
N ASP A 477 -15.60 22.66 -54.52
CA ASP A 477 -15.94 22.10 -55.83
C ASP A 477 -14.93 22.54 -56.92
N ASP A 478 -14.12 23.57 -56.65
CA ASP A 478 -13.04 24.05 -57.53
C ASP A 478 -11.76 23.18 -57.41
N LEU A 479 -11.71 22.23 -56.47
CA LEU A 479 -10.63 21.24 -56.32
C LEU A 479 -10.77 20.11 -57.36
N VAL A 480 -9.96 20.16 -58.40
CA VAL A 480 -9.83 19.07 -59.38
C VAL A 480 -9.09 17.90 -58.71
N GLY A 481 -9.69 16.69 -58.69
CA GLY A 481 -9.08 15.50 -58.08
C GLY A 481 -9.40 15.28 -56.59
N ARG A 482 -10.46 15.90 -56.06
CA ARG A 482 -10.83 15.92 -54.63
C ARG A 482 -10.75 14.59 -53.84
N TYR A 483 -10.99 13.44 -54.48
CA TYR A 483 -10.99 12.12 -53.82
C TYR A 483 -9.84 11.20 -54.30
N GLU A 484 -8.86 11.77 -54.99
CA GLU A 484 -7.71 11.08 -55.55
C GLU A 484 -6.43 11.44 -54.76
N MET A 485 -5.37 10.66 -54.95
CA MET A 485 -4.05 10.93 -54.34
C MET A 485 -3.45 12.27 -54.79
N GLU A 486 -3.79 12.77 -55.99
CA GLU A 486 -3.39 14.09 -56.48
C GLU A 486 -4.62 14.96 -56.75
N ALA A 487 -4.62 16.16 -56.16
CA ALA A 487 -5.62 17.21 -56.40
C ALA A 487 -4.95 18.50 -56.89
N SER A 488 -5.71 19.47 -57.39
CA SER A 488 -5.16 20.77 -57.81
C SER A 488 -6.21 21.87 -57.91
N PHE A 489 -5.76 23.13 -57.79
CA PHE A 489 -6.56 24.33 -58.03
C PHE A 489 -5.66 25.51 -58.44
N VAL A 490 -6.27 26.66 -58.72
CA VAL A 490 -5.55 27.92 -59.04
C VAL A 490 -5.96 28.99 -58.03
N PRO A 491 -5.06 29.51 -57.18
CA PRO A 491 -5.39 30.58 -56.25
C PRO A 491 -5.76 31.89 -56.96
N ASP A 492 -6.89 32.47 -56.57
CA ASP A 492 -7.46 33.71 -57.13
C ASP A 492 -7.04 34.99 -56.39
N ALA A 493 -6.38 34.82 -55.24
CA ALA A 493 -6.04 35.92 -54.34
C ALA A 493 -4.69 35.72 -53.67
N ALA A 494 -3.87 36.76 -53.70
CA ALA A 494 -2.69 36.88 -52.86
C ALA A 494 -3.09 36.93 -51.38
N GLY A 495 -2.48 36.09 -50.55
CA GLY A 495 -2.86 35.91 -49.17
C GLY A 495 -2.56 34.51 -48.65
N TYR A 496 -3.11 34.19 -47.48
CA TYR A 496 -2.93 32.89 -46.85
C TYR A 496 -4.08 31.95 -47.20
N TRP A 497 -3.71 30.73 -47.59
CA TRP A 497 -4.59 29.63 -47.95
C TRP A 497 -4.31 28.44 -47.04
N ALA A 498 -5.34 27.64 -46.74
CA ALA A 498 -5.20 26.37 -46.06
C ALA A 498 -6.21 25.34 -46.57
N ILE A 499 -5.76 24.11 -46.77
CA ILE A 499 -6.51 23.00 -47.36
C ILE A 499 -6.19 21.74 -46.56
N ALA A 500 -7.21 20.97 -46.19
CA ALA A 500 -7.05 19.72 -45.46
C ALA A 500 -7.16 18.49 -46.38
N LEU A 501 -6.39 17.47 -46.03
CA LEU A 501 -6.51 16.09 -46.49
C LEU A 501 -6.98 15.20 -45.33
N GLN A 502 -7.86 14.26 -45.60
CA GLN A 502 -8.16 13.13 -44.71
C GLN A 502 -8.01 11.82 -45.49
N VAL A 503 -7.49 10.77 -44.83
CA VAL A 503 -7.33 9.42 -45.42
C VAL A 503 -8.00 8.34 -44.57
N SER A 504 -8.31 7.20 -45.17
CA SER A 504 -8.90 6.04 -44.48
C SER A 504 -8.50 4.73 -45.20
N ASP A 505 -8.15 3.73 -44.41
CA ASP A 505 -7.79 2.35 -44.74
C ASP A 505 -9.02 1.45 -45.07
N GLY A 506 -10.18 1.76 -44.46
CA GLY A 506 -11.41 0.98 -44.49
C GLY A 506 -11.99 0.64 -43.10
N THR A 507 -11.18 0.77 -42.05
CA THR A 507 -11.50 0.54 -40.64
C THR A 507 -11.45 1.86 -39.86
N TYR A 508 -10.30 2.54 -39.88
CA TYR A 508 -10.06 3.83 -39.23
C TYR A 508 -10.05 4.98 -40.24
N THR A 509 -9.94 6.21 -39.73
CA THR A 509 -9.88 7.43 -40.56
C THR A 509 -9.01 8.47 -39.87
N SER A 510 -8.04 9.01 -40.61
CA SER A 510 -7.03 9.94 -40.10
C SER A 510 -7.64 11.22 -39.50
N ALA A 511 -6.86 11.90 -38.67
CA ALA A 511 -7.09 13.33 -38.42
C ALA A 511 -6.89 14.15 -39.73
N PRO A 512 -7.60 15.28 -39.94
CA PRO A 512 -7.42 16.10 -41.14
C PRO A 512 -6.10 16.89 -41.18
N ALA A 513 -5.16 16.47 -42.03
CA ALA A 513 -3.87 17.12 -42.24
C ALA A 513 -4.00 18.40 -43.08
N THR A 514 -3.87 19.56 -42.43
CA THR A 514 -4.05 20.87 -43.07
C THR A 514 -2.74 21.47 -43.59
N VAL A 515 -2.63 21.62 -44.90
CA VAL A 515 -1.52 22.31 -45.58
C VAL A 515 -1.84 23.78 -45.77
N GLY A 516 -1.09 24.63 -45.09
CA GLY A 516 -1.18 26.09 -45.20
C GLY A 516 -0.06 26.68 -46.05
N PHE A 517 -0.37 27.64 -46.92
CA PHE A 517 0.64 28.35 -47.71
C PHE A 517 0.25 29.80 -48.01
N THR A 518 1.26 30.65 -48.22
CA THR A 518 1.05 32.04 -48.64
C THR A 518 1.24 32.15 -50.14
N VAL A 519 0.18 32.57 -50.81
CA VAL A 519 0.17 32.94 -52.22
C VAL A 519 0.71 34.36 -52.33
N THR A 520 1.89 34.54 -52.94
CA THR A 520 2.45 35.89 -53.13
C THR A 520 1.72 36.62 -54.24
N ALA A 521 1.45 37.91 -54.04
CA ALA A 521 1.08 38.79 -55.14
C ALA A 521 2.21 38.82 -56.17
N ARG A 522 1.86 38.69 -57.44
CA ARG A 522 2.77 38.87 -58.57
C ARG A 522 3.17 40.33 -58.68
N GLU A 523 4.44 40.62 -58.45
CA GLU A 523 4.98 41.99 -58.52
C GLU A 523 4.95 42.56 -59.95
N ASP A 524 5.16 41.70 -60.96
CA ASP A 524 5.10 42.02 -62.39
C ASP A 524 3.85 41.39 -63.03
N ASN A 525 2.66 41.83 -62.62
CA ASN A 525 1.39 41.39 -63.18
C ASN A 525 0.95 42.32 -64.31
N THR A 526 0.94 41.85 -65.57
CA THR A 526 0.28 42.59 -66.65
C THR A 526 -1.17 42.14 -66.70
N ALA A 527 -2.11 43.02 -66.33
CA ALA A 527 -3.55 42.73 -66.46
C ALA A 527 -3.84 42.09 -67.83
N PRO A 528 -4.68 41.05 -67.89
CA PRO A 528 -4.83 40.22 -69.07
C PRO A 528 -5.36 41.08 -70.21
N VAL A 529 -5.17 40.67 -71.46
CA VAL A 529 -5.85 41.36 -72.58
C VAL A 529 -7.10 40.57 -72.92
N ALA A 530 -8.25 41.08 -72.48
CA ALA A 530 -9.53 40.49 -72.75
C ALA A 530 -9.85 40.63 -74.26
N ALA A 531 -10.01 39.50 -74.95
CA ALA A 531 -10.15 39.49 -76.40
C ALA A 531 -11.07 38.37 -76.92
N PHE A 532 -12.10 38.80 -77.64
CA PHE A 532 -12.97 37.91 -78.39
C PHE A 532 -12.30 37.33 -79.64
N VAL A 533 -12.46 36.02 -79.86
CA VAL A 533 -12.18 35.35 -81.13
C VAL A 533 -13.23 35.79 -82.16
N GLY A 534 -12.86 36.70 -83.05
CA GLY A 534 -13.76 37.22 -84.07
C GLY A 534 -14.57 38.42 -83.58
N SER A 535 -14.13 39.61 -83.98
CA SER A 535 -14.71 40.90 -83.57
C SER A 535 -16.15 41.14 -84.06
N ASN A 536 -16.95 41.80 -83.22
CA ASN A 536 -18.21 42.50 -83.52
C ASN A 536 -19.20 41.74 -84.42
N PHE A 537 -20.04 40.90 -83.81
CA PHE A 537 -21.20 40.35 -84.49
C PHE A 537 -22.23 41.44 -84.80
N SER A 538 -22.38 41.74 -86.09
CA SER A 538 -23.53 42.49 -86.62
C SER A 538 -24.44 41.52 -87.35
N ASP A 539 -25.57 41.17 -86.75
CA ASP A 539 -26.58 40.34 -87.39
C ASP A 539 -27.79 41.17 -87.84
N SER A 540 -28.31 40.80 -89.00
CA SER A 540 -29.37 41.50 -89.72
C SER A 540 -30.45 40.51 -90.14
N LEU A 541 -31.08 39.86 -89.15
CA LEU A 541 -32.16 38.91 -89.40
C LEU A 541 -33.41 39.63 -89.92
N VAL A 542 -33.96 39.14 -91.03
CA VAL A 542 -35.17 39.71 -91.64
C VAL A 542 -36.40 38.93 -91.17
N THR A 543 -37.08 39.43 -90.15
CA THR A 543 -38.33 38.84 -89.64
C THR A 543 -39.52 39.37 -90.44
N THR A 544 -40.08 38.56 -91.34
CA THR A 544 -41.23 38.98 -92.17
C THR A 544 -42.52 39.06 -91.35
N CYS A 545 -43.10 40.27 -91.22
CA CYS A 545 -44.24 40.56 -90.34
C CYS A 545 -45.45 41.04 -91.14
N THR A 546 -46.05 40.14 -91.93
CA THR A 546 -47.12 40.50 -92.89
C THR A 546 -48.49 40.73 -92.23
N ILE A 547 -48.78 41.93 -91.67
CA ILE A 547 -50.14 42.25 -91.16
C ILE A 547 -50.57 43.72 -91.37
N ASP A 548 -51.75 43.91 -91.99
CA ASP A 548 -52.40 45.21 -92.25
C ASP A 548 -52.89 45.99 -90.98
N SER A 549 -52.51 45.61 -89.75
CA SER A 549 -52.94 46.34 -88.54
C SER A 549 -52.02 46.18 -87.33
N TYR A 550 -51.75 47.31 -86.68
CA TYR A 550 -50.57 47.58 -85.86
C TYR A 550 -50.66 47.14 -84.38
N SER A 551 -51.35 46.03 -84.08
CA SER A 551 -51.58 45.62 -82.67
C SER A 551 -51.68 44.11 -82.41
N ALA A 552 -51.26 43.25 -83.34
CA ALA A 552 -51.40 41.80 -83.19
C ALA A 552 -50.41 40.95 -84.02
N CYS A 553 -49.09 41.07 -83.78
CA CYS A 553 -48.13 40.05 -84.26
C CYS A 553 -48.24 38.77 -83.40
N ALA A 554 -49.35 38.04 -83.56
CA ALA A 554 -49.60 36.78 -82.86
C ALA A 554 -49.21 35.59 -83.75
N GLY A 555 -47.95 35.16 -83.65
CA GLY A 555 -47.36 34.12 -84.52
C GLY A 555 -46.27 34.61 -85.46
N CYS A 556 -45.71 35.80 -85.21
CA CYS A 556 -44.46 36.24 -85.80
C CYS A 556 -43.33 35.66 -84.92
N ASP A 557 -42.51 34.76 -85.46
CA ASP A 557 -41.41 34.16 -84.70
C ASP A 557 -40.45 35.26 -84.22
N ALA A 558 -40.19 35.28 -82.91
CA ALA A 558 -39.28 36.24 -82.31
C ALA A 558 -37.88 36.06 -82.90
N CYS A 559 -37.10 37.15 -82.96
CA CYS A 559 -35.70 37.04 -83.36
C CYS A 559 -34.93 36.51 -82.16
N GLU A 560 -34.51 35.25 -82.22
CA GLU A 560 -33.81 34.51 -81.15
C GLU A 560 -32.36 34.17 -81.57
N PRO A 561 -31.48 35.16 -81.86
CA PRO A 561 -30.10 34.83 -82.19
C PRO A 561 -29.37 34.30 -80.96
N SER A 562 -28.67 33.19 -81.17
CA SER A 562 -27.70 32.65 -80.23
C SER A 562 -26.31 32.67 -80.87
N TYR A 563 -25.31 33.07 -80.10
CA TYR A 563 -23.91 33.06 -80.49
C TYR A 563 -23.11 32.39 -79.37
N THR A 564 -22.36 31.36 -79.72
CA THR A 564 -21.23 30.94 -78.88
C THR A 564 -20.19 32.03 -78.94
N LEU A 565 -20.03 32.74 -77.83
CA LEU A 565 -19.02 33.75 -77.65
C LEU A 565 -17.75 33.06 -77.15
N ASP A 566 -16.66 33.37 -77.80
CA ASP A 566 -15.37 32.73 -77.59
C ASP A 566 -14.36 33.81 -77.23
N ALA A 567 -13.85 33.73 -76.00
CA ALA A 567 -12.81 34.59 -75.46
C ALA A 567 -11.45 33.86 -75.36
N THR A 568 -11.25 32.72 -76.02
CA THR A 568 -9.96 32.01 -76.05
C THR A 568 -8.83 32.76 -76.77
N ALA A 569 -9.13 33.87 -77.43
CA ALA A 569 -8.11 34.83 -77.92
C ALA A 569 -7.58 35.74 -76.80
N SER A 570 -8.26 35.80 -75.65
CA SER A 570 -7.79 36.51 -74.47
C SER A 570 -6.46 35.91 -74.05
N GLN A 571 -5.50 36.79 -73.82
CA GLN A 571 -4.13 36.40 -73.53
C GLN A 571 -3.64 37.29 -72.41
N ASP A 572 -3.23 36.64 -71.34
CA ASP A 572 -2.34 37.25 -70.39
C ASP A 572 -0.94 37.41 -71.03
N ALA A 573 -0.30 38.56 -70.84
CA ALA A 573 0.97 38.86 -71.52
C ALA A 573 2.17 38.15 -70.88
N ASP A 574 2.04 37.79 -69.62
CA ASP A 574 2.98 37.00 -68.83
C ASP A 574 2.49 35.56 -68.57
N ASN A 575 1.41 35.20 -69.28
CA ASN A 575 0.88 33.86 -69.56
C ASN A 575 0.19 33.19 -68.37
N ASP A 576 -0.53 33.98 -67.58
CA ASP A 576 -1.24 33.51 -66.40
C ASP A 576 -2.57 32.80 -66.69
N PRO A 577 -2.99 31.83 -65.85
CA PRO A 577 -4.31 31.21 -65.87
C PRO A 577 -5.46 32.20 -65.65
N ILE A 578 -5.97 32.72 -66.76
CA ILE A 578 -7.14 33.60 -66.77
C ILE A 578 -8.45 32.84 -66.53
N TRP A 579 -9.34 33.41 -65.71
CA TRP A 579 -10.75 33.02 -65.64
C TRP A 579 -11.65 34.10 -66.23
N PHE A 580 -12.87 33.70 -66.55
CA PHE A 580 -13.79 34.50 -67.35
C PHE A 580 -15.07 34.74 -66.56
N SER A 581 -15.30 35.99 -66.13
CA SER A 581 -16.63 36.40 -65.70
C SER A 581 -17.36 37.03 -66.89
N TRP A 582 -18.60 36.62 -67.09
CA TRP A 582 -19.38 36.96 -68.26
C TRP A 582 -20.63 37.72 -67.85
N SER A 583 -20.78 38.94 -68.36
CA SER A 583 -21.98 39.73 -68.19
C SER A 583 -22.52 40.20 -69.54
N ALA A 584 -23.84 40.37 -69.62
CA ALA A 584 -24.45 41.01 -70.76
C ALA A 584 -25.54 41.97 -70.30
N GLU A 585 -25.54 43.16 -70.89
CA GLU A 585 -26.60 44.13 -70.71
C GLU A 585 -27.17 44.62 -72.03
N LYS A 586 -28.40 45.13 -71.94
CA LYS A 586 -29.10 45.71 -73.08
C LYS A 586 -28.97 47.23 -73.04
N LEU A 587 -28.10 47.79 -73.88
CA LEU A 587 -27.91 49.24 -73.97
C LEU A 587 -29.11 49.95 -74.61
N SER A 588 -29.71 49.36 -75.63
CA SER A 588 -30.81 49.98 -76.39
C SER A 588 -31.61 48.99 -77.23
N GLY A 589 -32.71 49.46 -77.81
CA GLY A 589 -33.64 48.66 -78.61
C GLY A 589 -34.80 48.12 -77.79
N ASP A 590 -35.53 47.16 -78.34
CA ASP A 590 -36.76 46.57 -77.79
C ASP A 590 -36.65 45.10 -77.35
N GLY A 591 -35.48 44.47 -77.52
CA GLY A 591 -35.25 43.08 -77.11
C GLY A 591 -35.33 42.83 -75.59
N THR A 592 -35.26 41.57 -75.19
CA THR A 592 -35.31 41.13 -73.79
C THR A 592 -33.98 41.37 -73.07
N THR A 593 -33.95 41.11 -71.76
CA THR A 593 -32.70 40.91 -71.02
C THR A 593 -31.94 39.74 -71.65
N PRO A 594 -30.64 39.87 -71.94
CA PRO A 594 -29.86 38.78 -72.51
C PRO A 594 -29.66 37.64 -71.51
N SER A 595 -29.39 36.44 -72.01
CA SER A 595 -29.04 35.26 -71.22
C SER A 595 -27.66 34.76 -71.63
N ILE A 596 -26.84 34.43 -70.63
CA ILE A 596 -25.56 33.74 -70.79
C ILE A 596 -25.64 32.41 -70.07
N VAL A 597 -25.11 31.35 -70.69
CA VAL A 597 -24.92 30.04 -70.05
C VAL A 597 -23.44 29.68 -70.17
N ASP A 598 -22.75 29.55 -69.03
CA ASP A 598 -21.43 28.90 -68.95
C ASP A 598 -21.61 27.38 -68.85
N ASN A 599 -20.64 26.64 -69.39
CA ASN A 599 -20.64 25.17 -69.40
C ASN A 599 -20.16 24.56 -68.08
N GLY A 600 -20.07 25.37 -67.00
CA GLY A 600 -19.97 24.90 -65.63
C GLY A 600 -18.55 24.75 -65.09
N ASN A 601 -17.63 25.65 -65.47
CA ASN A 601 -16.32 25.78 -64.78
C ASN A 601 -15.57 27.11 -65.06
N GLY A 602 -16.27 28.23 -65.27
CA GLY A 602 -15.62 29.53 -65.55
C GLY A 602 -14.95 29.59 -66.93
N THR A 603 -15.55 28.95 -67.94
CA THR A 603 -14.85 28.64 -69.19
C THR A 603 -14.72 29.84 -70.14
N ALA A 604 -13.70 29.78 -71.01
CA ALA A 604 -13.43 30.80 -72.04
C ALA A 604 -14.51 30.92 -73.14
N THR A 605 -15.57 30.11 -73.09
CA THR A 605 -16.60 30.02 -74.13
C THR A 605 -17.99 29.90 -73.52
N VAL A 606 -18.89 30.83 -73.85
CA VAL A 606 -20.26 30.84 -73.33
C VAL A 606 -21.28 31.01 -74.45
N ASP A 607 -22.47 30.47 -74.26
CA ASP A 607 -23.58 30.71 -75.19
C ASP A 607 -24.38 31.95 -74.75
N PHE A 608 -24.27 33.01 -75.54
CA PHE A 608 -25.12 34.20 -75.43
C PHE A 608 -26.38 34.00 -76.26
N SER A 609 -27.54 34.30 -75.68
CA SER A 609 -28.82 34.37 -76.40
C SER A 609 -29.64 35.58 -76.00
N MET A 610 -30.43 36.09 -76.94
CA MET A 610 -31.39 37.17 -76.68
C MET A 610 -32.63 37.00 -77.55
N THR A 611 -33.74 37.59 -77.11
CA THR A 611 -35.02 37.59 -77.81
C THR A 611 -35.39 39.00 -78.24
N THR A 612 -35.95 39.21 -79.43
CA THR A 612 -36.69 40.45 -79.74
C THR A 612 -38.15 40.20 -80.06
N ALA A 613 -39.01 41.04 -79.48
CA ALA A 613 -40.42 41.07 -79.85
C ALA A 613 -40.57 41.63 -81.28
N CYS A 614 -41.46 41.04 -82.06
CA CYS A 614 -41.66 41.42 -83.46
C CYS A 614 -42.22 42.86 -83.62
N ALA A 615 -41.32 43.82 -83.86
CA ALA A 615 -41.65 45.18 -84.22
C ALA A 615 -41.77 45.34 -85.76
N PRO A 616 -42.83 45.99 -86.28
CA PRO A 616 -43.21 45.88 -87.70
C PRO A 616 -42.37 46.67 -88.72
N ASP A 617 -41.65 47.72 -88.33
CA ASP A 617 -40.93 48.59 -89.28
C ASP A 617 -39.42 48.24 -89.36
N SER A 618 -38.75 48.26 -88.22
CA SER A 618 -37.43 47.66 -87.96
C SER A 618 -37.12 47.86 -86.48
N SER A 619 -36.68 46.80 -85.82
CA SER A 619 -36.00 46.96 -84.54
C SER A 619 -34.50 47.04 -84.79
N THR A 620 -33.87 48.01 -84.15
CA THR A 620 -32.42 48.11 -84.02
C THR A 620 -32.11 48.28 -82.56
N GLY A 621 -31.07 47.60 -82.12
CA GLY A 621 -30.62 47.68 -80.75
C GLY A 621 -29.21 47.15 -80.60
N PHE A 622 -28.68 47.38 -79.41
CA PHE A 622 -27.31 47.11 -79.08
C PHE A 622 -27.31 46.39 -77.74
N TYR A 623 -26.77 45.18 -77.74
CA TYR A 623 -26.36 44.50 -76.53
C TYR A 623 -24.88 44.77 -76.31
N GLN A 624 -24.52 44.99 -75.06
CA GLN A 624 -23.15 44.90 -74.61
C GLN A 624 -22.99 43.51 -74.02
N VAL A 625 -22.06 42.72 -74.55
CA VAL A 625 -21.53 41.58 -73.80
C VAL A 625 -20.14 41.98 -73.36
N GLU A 626 -19.92 41.90 -72.07
CA GLU A 626 -18.67 42.22 -71.43
C GLU A 626 -18.14 40.91 -70.86
N VAL A 627 -17.03 40.44 -71.44
CA VAL A 627 -16.19 39.45 -70.78
C VAL A 627 -15.19 40.23 -69.96
N GLU A 628 -15.31 40.14 -68.65
CA GLU A 628 -14.25 40.55 -67.76
C GLU A 628 -13.34 39.32 -67.65
N VAL A 629 -12.13 39.45 -68.19
CA VAL A 629 -11.08 38.46 -68.03
C VAL A 629 -10.29 38.90 -66.83
N HIS A 630 -10.25 38.01 -65.85
CA HIS A 630 -9.54 38.22 -64.61
C HIS A 630 -8.23 37.47 -64.75
N ASP A 631 -7.14 38.15 -64.43
CA ASP A 631 -6.03 37.42 -63.87
C ASP A 631 -6.31 37.13 -62.40
N CYS A 632 -5.45 36.26 -61.93
CA CYS A 632 -5.46 35.54 -60.68
C CYS A 632 -4.65 36.28 -59.60
N ASN A 633 -4.21 37.50 -59.90
CA ASN A 633 -3.86 38.55 -58.93
C ASN A 633 -5.03 39.54 -58.74
N GLY A 634 -6.18 39.31 -59.37
CA GLY A 634 -7.38 40.13 -59.28
C GLY A 634 -7.27 41.43 -60.08
N ALA A 635 -6.32 41.56 -61.01
CA ALA A 635 -6.42 42.61 -62.02
C ALA A 635 -7.24 42.09 -63.21
N THR A 636 -8.09 42.97 -63.71
CA THR A 636 -9.08 42.63 -64.72
C THR A 636 -8.91 43.54 -65.93
N ASP A 637 -9.17 42.97 -67.10
CA ASP A 637 -9.46 43.73 -68.31
C ASP A 637 -10.82 43.27 -68.81
N SER A 638 -11.61 44.20 -69.33
CA SER A 638 -12.91 43.87 -69.88
C SER A 638 -12.96 44.14 -71.37
N SER A 639 -13.22 43.06 -72.12
CA SER A 639 -13.50 43.18 -73.54
C SER A 639 -14.98 43.39 -73.70
N VAL A 640 -15.34 44.50 -74.34
CA VAL A 640 -16.72 44.81 -74.67
C VAL A 640 -16.98 44.45 -76.13
N LEU A 641 -17.83 43.45 -76.32
CA LEU A 641 -18.40 43.09 -77.62
C LEU A 641 -19.77 43.73 -77.76
N GLN A 642 -19.86 44.74 -78.64
CA GLN A 642 -21.16 45.30 -79.00
C GLN A 642 -21.82 44.42 -80.06
N ILE A 643 -22.83 43.65 -79.65
CA ILE A 643 -23.66 42.86 -80.56
C ILE A 643 -24.72 43.79 -81.13
N ASN A 644 -24.53 44.14 -82.40
CA ASN A 644 -25.45 44.97 -83.16
C ASN A 644 -26.51 44.08 -83.79
N TYR A 645 -27.76 44.20 -83.34
CA TYR A 645 -28.86 43.52 -83.99
C TYR A 645 -29.69 44.50 -84.81
N THR A 646 -30.07 44.08 -86.01
CA THR A 646 -31.10 44.74 -86.81
C THR A 646 -32.14 43.69 -87.22
N CYS A 647 -33.27 43.66 -86.51
CA CYS A 647 -34.42 42.86 -86.91
C CYS A 647 -35.26 43.70 -87.88
N THR A 648 -35.05 43.55 -89.19
CA THR A 648 -35.92 44.26 -90.15
C THR A 648 -37.24 43.54 -90.32
N GLY A 649 -38.31 44.18 -89.86
CA GLY A 649 -39.65 43.94 -90.37
C GLY A 649 -39.70 44.23 -91.88
N ASN A 650 -40.50 43.43 -92.59
CA ASN A 650 -40.84 43.60 -94.02
C ASN A 650 -42.34 43.38 -94.18
#